data_AF-A0A2Z5X4L1-F1
#
_entry.id   AF-A0A2Z5X4L1-F1
#
_cell.length_a   1.000
_cell.length_b   1.000
_cell.length_c   1.000
_cell.angle_alpha   90.00
_cell.angle_beta   90.00
_cell.angle_gamma   90.00
#
_symmetry.space_group_name_H-M   'P 1'
#
loop_
_entity.id
_entity.type
_entity.pdbx_description
1 polymer ?
#
loop_
_entity_poly.entity_id
_entity_poly.type
_entity_poly.pdbx_seq_one_letter_code
_entity_poly.pdbx_strand_id
1 'polypeptide(L)'
;MTPAGTAINNTATGTYVDPNTGETFNTTSNTVTATVAEVAGVAAVPSGIIDVNGGSVTTNDQLLFTFLVTNVGNEVSALHIPSTVTPVGANLGSAQVLNGVTLTAGVYVTEINGVILARPVILPANGNTNDATFINAINNAAGGNYTALNGGTPFNGSINANSGIKVIVPATVTATVAGNPVSVTLGDTGANNNNAGTQNQPDSGLEPPTLGGTDPISAASEIYTINFAGAPPANGVRESSAFQTVPLATQINSLALATILKTRIAYNANSAATFTDDTLTYRLDLRVESAAPTGSTGIVPAPLLGTSIRVDGASPVTKVLISDAIPTNTTIDLTALPPATVTINGVVWTRVYTAQPVATGPLAATQDWLTTAPTAGTTRIGYIADGPLAPGYTTALDPNGFRIQVVTTGLTAVSSAVTIANVAQVFGQSTAGSISPTNPLVYDESGDQNPNNFENGSPSIPPITTTNTSPSGVADPNTDGTDSNNGGNNNQGTGPGGEDNVFTINPPGSILNGPQGQAGAIGPNGTNQTDFANKSAPIAAGLKTGDPVNPAAVTFTNTVQNPSSNTSQLDNVTLEPISATLAAAATGTAIANYDLSNLPLTNAPLPEGTTVLIAYGNRAALYTLTSGEFVLTSSSPATVSVSGTTVTITPGANETTPAPIIIPTVAIGQSLDYYVQVDLPGGAAGAVVTKGYSVPIVAYVNSNTTDGSTFKTTGTQLGQDNPFNIEINRVYTGYLDLVKLSRVLQGTGPALSVPADGTFSNTSKTPAPGNIIEYLLSYTNISTPASGSGNVVLNANNIVITEDGAVAPNNWATTTLNVPSTARVDQDGTQPTPNTVPTYNAVITFFTGATATTTTDPTVTRYLDSIPTLTPGQTGYFKFQRQVK
;
A
#
# COMPACT_ATOMS: atom_id res chain seq x y z
N MET A 1 18.46 25.95 -16.41
CA MET A 1 19.28 24.75 -16.36
C MET A 1 20.41 24.94 -15.36
N THR A 2 20.56 23.98 -14.47
CA THR A 2 21.57 23.93 -13.40
C THR A 2 22.87 23.41 -14.00
N PRO A 3 24.03 24.04 -13.70
CA PRO A 3 25.32 23.53 -14.17
C PRO A 3 25.61 22.12 -13.65
N ALA A 4 26.28 21.33 -14.49
CA ALA A 4 26.77 20.00 -14.11
C ALA A 4 27.73 20.07 -12.90
N GLY A 5 27.81 18.99 -12.13
CA GLY A 5 28.65 18.88 -10.93
C GLY A 5 28.06 19.51 -9.66
N THR A 6 26.91 20.17 -9.72
CA THR A 6 26.28 20.85 -8.57
C THR A 6 25.74 19.83 -7.55
N ALA A 7 26.21 19.88 -6.30
CA ALA A 7 25.76 18.99 -5.21
C ALA A 7 24.50 19.51 -4.49
N ILE A 8 23.59 18.60 -4.12
CA ILE A 8 22.27 18.85 -3.54
C ILE A 8 22.08 17.96 -2.32
N ASN A 9 22.03 18.54 -1.12
CA ASN A 9 21.89 17.83 0.17
C ASN A 9 20.51 18.06 0.79
N ASN A 10 19.94 17.04 1.43
CA ASN A 10 18.70 17.17 2.17
C ASN A 10 18.60 16.28 3.44
N THR A 11 18.09 16.84 4.53
CA THR A 11 17.93 16.26 5.87
C THR A 11 16.67 16.83 6.53
N ALA A 12 15.85 15.99 7.16
CA ALA A 12 14.65 16.38 7.88
C ALA A 12 14.90 16.51 9.40
N THR A 13 14.13 17.38 10.05
CA THR A 13 14.06 17.47 11.52
C THR A 13 12.60 17.47 11.95
N GLY A 14 12.29 17.01 13.17
CA GLY A 14 10.93 17.10 13.68
C GLY A 14 10.82 17.17 15.19
N THR A 15 9.67 17.63 15.66
CA THR A 15 9.27 17.68 17.07
C THR A 15 7.92 17.03 17.27
N TYR A 16 7.67 16.42 18.43
CA TYR A 16 6.39 15.80 18.80
C TYR A 16 6.19 15.83 20.33
N VAL A 17 4.97 15.56 20.79
CA VAL A 17 4.56 15.64 22.20
C VAL A 17 3.99 14.30 22.68
N ASP A 18 4.37 13.87 23.88
CA ASP A 18 3.68 12.79 24.60
C ASP A 18 2.43 13.34 25.30
N PRO A 19 1.20 12.95 24.93
CA PRO A 19 -0.01 13.45 25.58
C PRO A 19 -0.20 12.96 27.03
N ASN A 20 0.52 11.93 27.46
CA ASN A 20 0.43 11.42 28.84
C ASN A 20 1.17 12.32 29.84
N THR A 21 2.21 13.04 29.38
CA THR A 21 3.09 13.87 30.22
C THR A 21 3.12 15.35 29.82
N GLY A 22 2.82 15.66 28.56
CA GLY A 22 2.99 16.99 27.96
C GLY A 22 4.43 17.29 27.51
N GLU A 23 5.37 16.35 27.66
CA GLU A 23 6.77 16.56 27.28
C GLU A 23 6.95 16.63 25.76
N THR A 24 7.89 17.47 25.31
CA THR A 24 8.24 17.65 23.89
C THR A 24 9.56 16.96 23.56
N PHE A 25 9.56 16.22 22.46
CA PHE A 25 10.65 15.38 21.99
C PHE A 25 11.14 15.86 20.62
N ASN A 26 12.40 15.52 20.28
CA ASN A 26 13.02 15.80 18.99
C ASN A 26 13.22 14.52 18.19
N THR A 27 13.36 14.64 16.88
CA THR A 27 13.81 13.57 15.97
C THR A 27 14.51 14.17 14.74
N THR A 28 15.38 13.43 14.07
CA THR A 28 16.20 13.92 12.94
C THR A 28 16.56 12.77 11.99
N SER A 29 16.42 12.99 10.68
CA SER A 29 16.67 11.95 9.69
C SER A 29 18.15 11.80 9.31
N ASN A 30 18.46 10.73 8.56
CA ASN A 30 19.67 10.71 7.74
C ASN A 30 19.65 11.80 6.66
N THR A 31 20.84 12.12 6.13
CA THR A 31 21.01 13.02 4.99
C THR A 31 21.00 12.20 3.70
N VAL A 32 20.46 12.76 2.61
CA VAL A 32 20.55 12.24 1.24
C VAL A 32 21.18 13.27 0.32
N THR A 33 21.90 12.83 -0.71
CA THR A 33 22.71 13.69 -1.59
C THR A 33 22.47 13.38 -3.07
N ALA A 34 22.50 14.39 -3.94
CA ALA A 34 22.49 14.24 -5.38
C ALA A 34 23.49 15.19 -6.06
N THR A 35 24.00 14.85 -7.24
CA THR A 35 24.96 15.67 -8.02
C THR A 35 24.46 15.83 -9.46
N VAL A 36 24.38 17.06 -9.97
CA VAL A 36 23.77 17.32 -11.29
C VAL A 36 24.64 16.80 -12.44
N ALA A 37 24.03 16.10 -13.41
CA ALA A 37 24.69 15.53 -14.58
C ALA A 37 24.79 16.50 -15.79
N GLU A 38 25.75 16.24 -16.68
CA GLU A 38 25.92 16.88 -18.00
C GLU A 38 25.11 16.11 -19.06
N VAL A 39 24.30 16.78 -19.87
CA VAL A 39 23.40 16.14 -20.85
C VAL A 39 23.24 16.92 -22.17
N ALA A 40 23.33 16.19 -23.28
CA ALA A 40 22.97 16.68 -24.62
C ALA A 40 21.46 16.58 -24.86
N GLY A 41 20.98 17.21 -25.93
CA GLY A 41 19.68 16.85 -26.48
C GLY A 41 19.28 17.59 -27.74
N VAL A 42 18.49 16.93 -28.58
CA VAL A 42 17.87 17.51 -29.78
C VAL A 42 16.41 17.08 -29.87
N ALA A 43 15.52 17.98 -30.27
CA ALA A 43 14.11 17.67 -30.55
C ALA A 43 13.70 18.28 -31.89
N ALA A 44 12.97 17.54 -32.72
CA ALA A 44 12.46 17.96 -34.01
C ALA A 44 10.94 17.81 -34.06
N VAL A 45 10.20 18.93 -34.06
CA VAL A 45 8.72 18.93 -34.04
C VAL A 45 8.12 19.40 -35.37
N PRO A 46 6.98 18.84 -35.81
CA PRO A 46 6.26 19.36 -36.96
C PRO A 46 5.64 20.72 -36.63
N SER A 47 5.80 21.68 -37.54
CA SER A 47 5.25 23.04 -37.47
C SER A 47 4.00 23.20 -38.36
N GLY A 48 3.50 22.11 -38.93
CA GLY A 48 2.29 22.05 -39.76
C GLY A 48 2.55 21.56 -41.19
N ILE A 49 1.49 21.00 -41.81
CA ILE A 49 1.36 20.79 -43.24
C ILE A 49 0.62 22.01 -43.80
N ILE A 50 1.21 22.72 -44.75
CA ILE A 50 0.47 23.67 -45.57
C ILE A 50 0.05 22.90 -46.83
N ASP A 51 -1.23 22.56 -46.88
CA ASP A 51 -1.87 22.17 -48.13
C ASP A 51 -2.05 23.42 -49.00
N VAL A 52 -1.42 23.40 -50.18
CA VAL A 52 -1.29 24.53 -51.10
C VAL A 52 -2.54 24.69 -51.97
N ASN A 53 -3.38 23.64 -52.13
CA ASN A 53 -4.66 23.71 -52.82
C ASN A 53 -5.87 23.57 -51.88
N GLY A 54 -5.74 22.85 -50.75
CA GLY A 54 -6.63 22.91 -49.60
C GLY A 54 -7.84 21.97 -49.67
N GLY A 55 -8.10 21.24 -48.58
CA GLY A 55 -9.33 20.49 -48.39
C GLY A 55 -9.18 19.32 -47.41
N SER A 56 -9.96 18.26 -47.63
CA SER A 56 -9.56 16.92 -47.17
C SER A 56 -8.43 16.43 -48.06
N VAL A 57 -7.33 15.92 -47.49
CA VAL A 57 -6.18 15.47 -48.27
C VAL A 57 -6.57 14.33 -49.22
N THR A 58 -6.31 14.54 -50.51
CA THR A 58 -6.66 13.67 -51.63
C THR A 58 -5.49 13.54 -52.62
N THR A 59 -5.63 12.62 -53.58
CA THR A 59 -4.60 12.39 -54.61
C THR A 59 -4.26 13.67 -55.39
N ASN A 60 -2.97 13.97 -55.55
CA ASN A 60 -2.35 15.10 -56.27
C ASN A 60 -2.29 16.47 -55.57
N ASP A 61 -2.68 16.57 -54.29
CA ASP A 61 -2.53 17.82 -53.53
C ASP A 61 -1.04 18.19 -53.33
N GLN A 62 -0.72 19.49 -53.19
CA GLN A 62 0.66 19.95 -52.98
C GLN A 62 0.85 20.37 -51.52
N LEU A 63 1.84 19.78 -50.85
CA LEU A 63 2.02 19.91 -49.40
C LEU A 63 3.42 20.47 -49.07
N LEU A 64 3.48 21.53 -48.26
CA LEU A 64 4.70 21.97 -47.59
C LEU A 64 4.71 21.46 -46.15
N PHE A 65 5.65 20.57 -45.85
CA PHE A 65 5.87 20.06 -44.50
C PHE A 65 6.91 20.93 -43.80
N THR A 66 6.52 21.53 -42.67
CA THR A 66 7.38 22.43 -41.91
C THR A 66 7.79 21.79 -40.58
N PHE A 67 9.01 22.06 -40.10
CA PHE A 67 9.57 21.47 -38.89
C PHE A 67 10.45 22.45 -38.12
N LEU A 68 10.61 22.26 -36.81
CA LEU A 68 11.49 23.02 -35.91
C LEU A 68 12.40 22.06 -35.13
N VAL A 69 13.71 22.21 -35.28
CA VAL A 69 14.75 21.45 -34.57
C VAL A 69 15.35 22.31 -33.46
N THR A 70 15.51 21.80 -32.24
CA THR A 70 15.95 22.58 -31.06
C THR A 70 17.01 21.84 -30.24
N ASN A 71 18.07 22.51 -29.80
CA ASN A 71 18.97 21.98 -28.75
C ASN A 71 18.25 22.08 -27.40
N VAL A 72 18.01 20.92 -26.78
CA VAL A 72 17.32 20.75 -25.49
C VAL A 72 18.22 20.21 -24.37
N GLY A 73 19.54 20.14 -24.60
CA GLY A 73 20.54 19.81 -23.58
C GLY A 73 20.84 20.98 -22.62
N ASN A 74 21.59 20.71 -21.54
CA ASN A 74 22.02 21.74 -20.59
C ASN A 74 23.35 22.43 -20.95
N GLU A 75 23.96 22.05 -22.08
CA GLU A 75 25.23 22.59 -22.58
C GLU A 75 25.14 22.93 -24.09
N VAL A 76 26.19 23.58 -24.61
CA VAL A 76 26.30 23.96 -26.03
C VAL A 76 26.58 22.73 -26.91
N SER A 77 25.95 22.63 -28.08
CA SER A 77 26.12 21.51 -29.02
C SER A 77 26.15 21.98 -30.48
N ALA A 78 26.71 21.19 -31.38
CA ALA A 78 26.44 21.26 -32.82
C ALA A 78 25.41 20.18 -33.21
N LEU A 79 24.84 20.22 -34.41
CA LEU A 79 23.83 19.27 -34.88
C LEU A 79 24.15 18.72 -36.27
N HIS A 80 23.67 17.51 -36.56
CA HIS A 80 23.43 16.99 -37.90
C HIS A 80 21.93 17.10 -38.23
N ILE A 81 21.57 17.44 -39.47
CA ILE A 81 20.19 17.41 -40.00
C ILE A 81 20.25 16.89 -41.46
N PRO A 82 19.35 16.01 -41.92
CA PRO A 82 19.46 15.41 -43.25
C PRO A 82 19.27 16.44 -44.36
N SER A 83 20.11 16.37 -45.41
CA SER A 83 19.92 17.22 -46.61
C SER A 83 18.78 16.75 -47.52
N THR A 84 18.29 15.52 -47.35
CA THR A 84 17.29 14.83 -48.18
C THR A 84 16.42 13.90 -47.35
N VAL A 85 15.17 13.66 -47.76
CA VAL A 85 14.20 12.79 -47.04
C VAL A 85 13.34 11.96 -48.01
N THR A 86 12.48 11.07 -47.51
CA THR A 86 11.60 10.20 -48.32
C THR A 86 10.11 10.31 -47.89
N PRO A 87 9.19 10.71 -48.79
CA PRO A 87 7.75 10.74 -48.53
C PRO A 87 7.05 9.39 -48.75
N VAL A 88 5.87 9.23 -48.13
CA VAL A 88 4.94 8.11 -48.36
C VAL A 88 3.61 8.66 -48.86
N GLY A 89 3.05 8.05 -49.90
CA GLY A 89 1.83 8.57 -50.53
C GLY A 89 2.00 9.98 -51.09
N ALA A 90 3.24 10.40 -51.39
CA ALA A 90 3.59 11.64 -52.05
C ALA A 90 4.98 11.53 -52.75
N ASN A 91 5.37 12.50 -53.59
CA ASN A 91 6.69 12.63 -54.22
C ASN A 91 7.43 13.89 -53.72
N LEU A 92 8.76 13.85 -53.55
CA LEU A 92 9.56 15.03 -53.21
C LEU A 92 9.70 16.01 -54.37
N GLY A 93 9.65 17.28 -54.03
CA GLY A 93 9.94 18.36 -54.95
C GLY A 93 8.75 18.68 -55.86
N SER A 94 8.50 19.96 -55.98
CA SER A 94 7.56 20.56 -56.93
C SER A 94 8.12 21.94 -57.22
N ALA A 95 7.88 22.51 -58.40
CA ALA A 95 8.41 23.84 -58.72
C ALA A 95 7.67 24.95 -57.95
N GLN A 96 7.90 25.02 -56.63
CA GLN A 96 7.37 26.03 -55.73
C GLN A 96 8.44 27.09 -55.44
N VAL A 97 8.02 28.35 -55.37
CA VAL A 97 8.92 29.49 -55.12
C VAL A 97 8.58 30.11 -53.79
N LEU A 98 9.56 30.14 -52.87
CA LEU A 98 9.45 30.78 -51.57
C LEU A 98 10.55 31.84 -51.43
N ASN A 99 10.17 33.09 -51.10
CA ASN A 99 11.08 34.22 -50.89
C ASN A 99 12.15 34.39 -52.00
N GLY A 100 11.78 34.19 -53.27
CA GLY A 100 12.68 34.31 -54.41
C GLY A 100 13.72 33.19 -54.54
N VAL A 101 13.46 32.04 -53.91
CA VAL A 101 14.22 30.78 -54.08
C VAL A 101 13.26 29.72 -54.61
N THR A 102 13.63 29.05 -55.71
CA THR A 102 12.92 27.86 -56.19
C THR A 102 13.29 26.68 -55.30
N LEU A 103 12.31 26.11 -54.61
CA LEU A 103 12.51 24.94 -53.76
C LEU A 103 12.56 23.70 -54.65
N THR A 104 13.76 23.14 -54.82
CA THR A 104 13.96 21.83 -55.45
C THR A 104 13.83 20.72 -54.40
N ALA A 105 14.06 19.46 -54.77
CA ALA A 105 14.24 18.41 -53.78
C ALA A 105 15.41 18.77 -52.84
N GLY A 106 15.16 18.72 -51.52
CA GLY A 106 16.13 19.07 -50.48
C GLY A 106 15.45 19.66 -49.24
N VAL A 107 16.20 19.80 -48.15
CA VAL A 107 15.77 20.42 -46.89
C VAL A 107 16.34 21.84 -46.78
N TYR A 108 15.48 22.81 -46.48
CA TYR A 108 15.84 24.24 -46.45
C TYR A 108 15.64 24.85 -45.06
N VAL A 109 16.69 25.49 -44.53
CA VAL A 109 16.68 26.30 -43.31
C VAL A 109 16.08 27.67 -43.58
N THR A 110 15.21 28.13 -42.69
CA THR A 110 14.52 29.43 -42.74
C THR A 110 14.79 30.31 -41.52
N GLU A 111 15.28 29.72 -40.42
CA GLU A 111 15.61 30.39 -39.15
C GLU A 111 16.68 29.58 -38.42
N ILE A 112 17.62 30.23 -37.71
CA ILE A 112 18.66 29.56 -36.89
C ILE A 112 19.07 30.45 -35.71
N ASN A 113 19.17 29.88 -34.50
CA ASN A 113 19.45 30.58 -33.23
C ASN A 113 18.58 31.85 -33.02
N GLY A 114 17.31 31.81 -33.44
CA GLY A 114 16.38 32.94 -33.35
C GLY A 114 16.56 34.03 -34.43
N VAL A 115 17.46 33.83 -35.40
CA VAL A 115 17.65 34.73 -36.54
C VAL A 115 16.91 34.18 -37.77
N ILE A 116 15.85 34.88 -38.19
CA ILE A 116 15.11 34.57 -39.41
C ILE A 116 15.97 34.93 -40.64
N LEU A 117 16.09 34.00 -41.59
CA LEU A 117 16.90 34.18 -42.79
C LEU A 117 16.09 34.90 -43.88
N ALA A 118 16.70 35.91 -44.51
CA ALA A 118 16.05 36.68 -45.59
C ALA A 118 15.80 35.83 -46.85
N ARG A 119 16.53 34.72 -47.00
CA ARG A 119 16.37 33.73 -48.07
C ARG A 119 16.58 32.33 -47.47
N PRO A 120 15.77 31.32 -47.83
CA PRO A 120 16.01 29.95 -47.37
C PRO A 120 17.39 29.44 -47.81
N VAL A 121 18.09 28.74 -46.91
CA VAL A 121 19.42 28.15 -47.16
C VAL A 121 19.28 26.63 -47.19
N ILE A 122 19.73 25.99 -48.27
CA ILE A 122 19.78 24.53 -48.34
C ILE A 122 20.82 23.97 -47.36
N LEU A 123 20.52 22.88 -46.68
CA LEU A 123 21.51 22.18 -45.85
C LEU A 123 22.68 21.65 -46.70
N PRO A 124 23.90 21.59 -46.15
CA PRO A 124 25.05 21.02 -46.84
C PRO A 124 24.86 19.51 -47.02
N ALA A 125 25.53 18.91 -48.00
CA ALA A 125 25.39 17.47 -48.30
C ALA A 125 25.87 16.54 -47.16
N ASN A 126 26.57 17.06 -46.16
CA ASN A 126 26.98 16.35 -44.95
C ASN A 126 26.07 16.64 -43.73
N GLY A 127 25.00 17.43 -43.88
CA GLY A 127 24.00 17.75 -42.86
C GLY A 127 24.48 18.56 -41.64
N ASN A 128 25.79 18.77 -41.47
CA ASN A 128 26.36 19.26 -40.22
C ASN A 128 26.30 20.79 -40.08
N THR A 129 25.86 21.28 -38.92
CA THR A 129 25.84 22.73 -38.62
C THR A 129 27.23 23.34 -38.48
N ASN A 130 28.23 22.52 -38.11
CA ASN A 130 29.63 22.94 -37.97
C ASN A 130 30.45 22.88 -39.28
N ASP A 131 29.80 22.63 -40.43
CA ASP A 131 30.44 22.70 -41.74
C ASP A 131 30.81 24.16 -42.11
N ALA A 132 32.05 24.37 -42.55
CA ALA A 132 32.57 25.70 -42.87
C ALA A 132 31.84 26.39 -44.05
N THR A 133 31.33 25.62 -45.01
CA THR A 133 30.56 26.15 -46.15
C THR A 133 29.17 26.57 -45.71
N PHE A 134 28.51 25.76 -44.87
CA PHE A 134 27.22 26.10 -44.28
C PHE A 134 27.32 27.31 -43.34
N ILE A 135 28.35 27.37 -42.49
CA ILE A 135 28.64 28.52 -41.64
C ILE A 135 28.75 29.81 -42.47
N ASN A 136 29.49 29.78 -43.59
CA ASN A 136 29.59 30.92 -44.49
C ASN A 136 28.26 31.23 -45.18
N ALA A 137 27.48 30.23 -45.58
CA ALA A 137 26.16 30.42 -46.20
C ALA A 137 25.16 31.11 -45.25
N ILE A 138 25.08 30.66 -43.98
CA ILE A 138 24.23 31.27 -42.95
C ILE A 138 24.63 32.72 -42.67
N ASN A 139 25.92 32.99 -42.47
CA ASN A 139 26.41 34.35 -42.22
C ASN A 139 26.09 35.31 -43.39
N ASN A 140 26.04 34.80 -44.63
CA ASN A 140 25.67 35.57 -45.83
C ASN A 140 24.15 35.69 -46.06
N ALA A 141 23.34 34.67 -45.72
CA ALA A 141 21.93 34.60 -46.06
C ALA A 141 21.02 35.55 -45.26
N ALA A 142 21.46 36.00 -44.09
CA ALA A 142 20.82 37.05 -43.30
C ALA A 142 21.08 38.47 -43.86
N GLY A 143 21.07 38.63 -45.19
CA GLY A 143 21.44 39.87 -45.87
C GLY A 143 22.90 40.30 -45.66
N GLY A 144 23.80 39.34 -45.42
CA GLY A 144 25.21 39.58 -45.08
C GLY A 144 25.47 40.05 -43.64
N ASN A 145 24.46 40.05 -42.76
CA ASN A 145 24.53 40.75 -41.48
C ASN A 145 24.19 39.89 -40.25
N TYR A 146 24.39 38.57 -40.34
CA TYR A 146 24.08 37.62 -39.24
C TYR A 146 24.71 38.05 -37.91
N THR A 147 25.99 38.44 -37.93
CA THR A 147 26.74 38.94 -36.76
C THR A 147 26.05 40.10 -36.04
N ALA A 148 25.42 41.03 -36.76
CA ALA A 148 24.71 42.16 -36.16
C ALA A 148 23.35 41.75 -35.57
N LEU A 149 22.71 40.71 -36.12
CA LEU A 149 21.45 40.16 -35.61
C LEU A 149 21.67 39.19 -34.43
N ASN A 150 22.85 38.57 -34.34
CA ASN A 150 23.26 37.62 -33.31
C ASN A 150 24.21 38.24 -32.26
N GLY A 151 23.87 39.42 -31.74
CA GLY A 151 24.53 40.01 -30.57
C GLY A 151 26.02 40.37 -30.75
N GLY A 152 26.50 40.51 -31.99
CA GLY A 152 27.91 40.79 -32.30
C GLY A 152 28.78 39.55 -32.51
N THR A 153 28.23 38.34 -32.48
CA THR A 153 28.98 37.09 -32.72
C THR A 153 28.60 36.45 -34.07
N PRO A 154 29.56 36.08 -34.93
CA PRO A 154 29.27 35.33 -36.15
C PRO A 154 28.77 33.93 -35.80
N PHE A 155 27.99 33.31 -36.69
CA PHE A 155 27.65 31.89 -36.51
C PHE A 155 28.94 31.04 -36.57
N ASN A 156 29.11 30.16 -35.59
CA ASN A 156 30.30 29.32 -35.39
C ASN A 156 30.01 27.81 -35.53
N GLY A 157 28.79 27.45 -35.96
CA GLY A 157 28.31 26.07 -36.04
C GLY A 157 27.61 25.53 -34.80
N SER A 158 27.65 26.25 -33.67
CA SER A 158 27.00 25.84 -32.42
C SER A 158 25.57 26.35 -32.29
N ILE A 159 24.75 25.55 -31.62
CA ILE A 159 23.38 25.83 -31.21
C ILE A 159 23.40 25.87 -29.67
N ASN A 160 23.11 27.04 -29.09
CA ASN A 160 23.09 27.21 -27.64
C ASN A 160 21.95 26.38 -27.03
N ALA A 161 22.07 26.01 -25.75
CA ALA A 161 20.98 25.39 -25.00
C ALA A 161 19.68 26.22 -25.13
N ASN A 162 18.57 25.58 -25.50
CA ASN A 162 17.26 26.19 -25.79
C ASN A 162 17.19 27.05 -27.08
N SER A 163 18.14 26.93 -28.00
CA SER A 163 18.09 27.55 -29.36
C SER A 163 17.76 26.52 -30.45
N GLY A 164 17.26 26.96 -31.60
CA GLY A 164 16.78 26.06 -32.66
C GLY A 164 16.93 26.54 -34.10
N ILE A 165 16.48 25.69 -35.03
CA ILE A 165 16.61 25.75 -36.49
C ILE A 165 15.26 25.39 -37.12
N LYS A 166 14.67 26.27 -37.94
CA LYS A 166 13.39 26.00 -38.61
C LYS A 166 13.59 25.56 -40.06
N VAL A 167 13.03 24.42 -40.46
CA VAL A 167 13.21 23.84 -41.80
C VAL A 167 11.89 23.51 -42.51
N ILE A 168 11.95 23.38 -43.84
CA ILE A 168 10.80 23.06 -44.71
C ILE A 168 11.14 21.98 -45.76
N VAL A 169 10.13 21.19 -46.16
CA VAL A 169 10.20 20.12 -47.16
C VAL A 169 8.97 20.15 -48.09
N PRO A 170 9.13 20.27 -49.42
CA PRO A 170 8.03 20.27 -50.38
C PRO A 170 7.70 18.87 -50.96
N ALA A 171 6.41 18.52 -51.07
CA ALA A 171 5.95 17.27 -51.71
C ALA A 171 4.58 17.37 -52.43
N THR A 172 4.21 16.35 -53.22
CA THR A 172 2.90 16.23 -53.92
C THR A 172 2.25 14.85 -53.72
N VAL A 173 0.98 14.78 -53.32
CA VAL A 173 0.25 13.57 -52.91
C VAL A 173 -0.01 12.56 -54.05
N THR A 174 0.04 11.27 -53.74
CA THR A 174 -0.17 10.14 -54.67
C THR A 174 -1.04 9.00 -54.13
N ALA A 175 -1.50 9.03 -52.87
CA ALA A 175 -2.33 7.97 -52.27
C ALA A 175 -3.81 8.03 -52.73
N THR A 176 -4.44 6.86 -52.96
CA THR A 176 -5.74 6.73 -53.65
C THR A 176 -6.83 5.92 -52.95
N VAL A 177 -6.53 5.25 -51.82
CA VAL A 177 -7.43 4.27 -51.19
C VAL A 177 -8.01 4.79 -49.87
N ALA A 178 -9.28 4.49 -49.61
CA ALA A 178 -10.02 4.91 -48.42
C ALA A 178 -9.43 4.31 -47.13
N GLY A 179 -8.56 5.09 -46.47
CA GLY A 179 -7.84 4.73 -45.24
C GLY A 179 -6.36 5.10 -45.28
N ASN A 180 -5.79 5.32 -46.47
CA ASN A 180 -4.34 5.35 -46.67
C ASN A 180 -3.68 6.68 -46.27
N PRO A 181 -2.46 6.63 -45.69
CA PRO A 181 -1.71 7.81 -45.26
C PRO A 181 -1.01 8.56 -46.40
N VAL A 182 -0.71 9.83 -46.12
CA VAL A 182 0.06 10.76 -46.96
C VAL A 182 1.01 11.51 -46.04
N SER A 183 2.33 11.37 -46.22
CA SER A 183 3.29 11.82 -45.21
C SER A 183 4.71 12.12 -45.69
N VAL A 184 5.45 12.86 -44.85
CA VAL A 184 6.89 13.12 -44.93
C VAL A 184 7.50 12.90 -43.55
N THR A 185 8.70 12.33 -43.52
CA THR A 185 9.56 12.26 -42.33
C THR A 185 10.79 13.17 -42.50
N LEU A 186 11.26 13.80 -41.43
CA LEU A 186 12.54 14.51 -41.33
C LEU A 186 13.32 13.91 -40.15
N GLY A 187 14.56 13.43 -40.38
CA GLY A 187 15.25 12.53 -39.45
C GLY A 187 14.78 11.08 -39.62
N ASP A 188 15.50 10.14 -39.04
CA ASP A 188 15.16 8.71 -39.08
C ASP A 188 15.59 8.04 -37.77
N THR A 189 14.67 7.99 -36.79
CA THR A 189 14.86 7.30 -35.50
C THR A 189 14.24 5.89 -35.56
N GLY A 190 14.15 5.30 -36.78
CA GLY A 190 13.38 4.10 -37.11
C GLY A 190 11.85 4.24 -37.05
N ALA A 191 11.30 4.69 -35.92
CA ALA A 191 9.85 4.70 -35.62
C ALA A 191 9.08 5.91 -36.18
N ASN A 192 9.75 7.07 -36.37
CA ASN A 192 9.35 8.14 -37.29
C ASN A 192 7.87 8.59 -37.24
N ASN A 193 7.39 9.00 -36.07
CA ASN A 193 5.94 9.20 -35.83
C ASN A 193 5.55 10.41 -34.94
N ASN A 194 6.50 11.29 -34.58
CA ASN A 194 6.35 12.42 -33.63
C ASN A 194 6.04 12.08 -32.17
N ASN A 195 5.94 10.81 -31.79
CA ASN A 195 5.76 10.52 -30.37
C ASN A 195 7.03 10.96 -29.59
N ALA A 196 6.92 11.08 -28.26
CA ALA A 196 8.08 11.46 -27.45
C ALA A 196 9.27 10.49 -27.59
N GLY A 197 9.01 9.23 -27.97
CA GLY A 197 10.01 8.20 -28.35
C GLY A 197 10.65 8.39 -29.73
N THR A 198 10.44 9.52 -30.40
CA THR A 198 11.18 9.98 -31.59
C THR A 198 11.85 11.33 -31.37
N GLN A 199 11.86 11.80 -30.12
CA GLN A 199 12.39 13.10 -29.71
C GLN A 199 13.49 12.89 -28.69
N ASN A 200 14.68 13.44 -28.92
CA ASN A 200 15.80 13.36 -27.98
C ASN A 200 16.10 11.92 -27.53
N GLN A 201 16.04 10.95 -28.46
CA GLN A 201 16.36 9.53 -28.23
C GLN A 201 17.88 9.30 -28.18
N PRO A 202 18.39 8.16 -27.71
CA PRO A 202 19.81 7.84 -27.86
C PRO A 202 20.11 7.50 -29.32
N ASP A 203 21.25 7.96 -29.82
CA ASP A 203 21.82 7.48 -31.09
C ASP A 203 22.68 6.24 -30.79
N SER A 204 22.06 5.05 -30.77
CA SER A 204 22.78 3.79 -30.51
C SER A 204 22.58 2.72 -31.58
N GLY A 205 21.75 2.96 -32.61
CA GLY A 205 21.49 2.05 -33.72
C GLY A 205 20.84 0.74 -33.28
N LEU A 206 20.20 0.75 -32.12
CA LEU A 206 19.54 -0.40 -31.48
C LEU A 206 18.10 -0.08 -31.07
N GLU A 207 17.63 1.15 -31.30
CA GLU A 207 16.34 1.71 -30.91
C GLU A 207 15.18 1.09 -31.73
N PRO A 208 14.27 0.29 -31.11
CA PRO A 208 13.12 -0.31 -31.80
C PRO A 208 11.83 0.50 -31.60
N PRO A 209 10.76 0.32 -32.43
CA PRO A 209 10.41 -0.97 -33.03
C PRO A 209 10.15 -0.92 -34.55
N THR A 210 11.01 -1.61 -35.30
CA THR A 210 10.66 -2.68 -36.25
C THR A 210 9.39 -2.56 -37.13
N LEU A 211 9.02 -1.36 -37.57
CA LEU A 211 8.16 -1.13 -38.74
C LEU A 211 8.98 -0.85 -40.01
N GLY A 212 10.07 -1.61 -40.21
CA GLY A 212 10.76 -1.75 -41.49
C GLY A 212 11.96 -0.83 -41.76
N GLY A 213 12.40 -0.03 -40.78
CA GLY A 213 13.63 0.78 -40.88
C GLY A 213 14.88 0.07 -40.32
N THR A 214 16.05 0.44 -40.85
CA THR A 214 17.35 0.26 -40.20
C THR A 214 17.78 1.59 -39.63
N ASP A 215 18.09 1.63 -38.34
CA ASP A 215 18.65 2.77 -37.62
C ASP A 215 20.18 2.51 -37.44
N PRO A 216 21.07 3.21 -38.17
CA PRO A 216 22.50 2.92 -38.17
C PRO A 216 23.35 4.10 -37.67
N ILE A 217 23.64 4.12 -36.36
CA ILE A 217 24.45 5.09 -35.59
C ILE A 217 25.02 6.27 -36.41
N SER A 218 24.51 7.46 -36.15
CA SER A 218 24.93 8.73 -36.75
C SER A 218 24.82 8.77 -38.29
N ALA A 219 23.76 8.19 -38.87
CA ALA A 219 23.55 8.16 -40.31
C ALA A 219 23.24 9.53 -40.92
N ALA A 220 23.47 9.64 -42.23
CA ALA A 220 23.14 10.83 -43.02
C ALA A 220 21.62 11.11 -43.17
N SER A 221 20.77 10.23 -42.62
CA SER A 221 19.31 10.31 -42.60
C SER A 221 18.72 10.78 -41.27
N GLU A 222 19.55 10.93 -40.22
CA GLU A 222 19.13 11.27 -38.85
C GLU A 222 19.20 12.77 -38.54
N ILE A 223 18.61 13.18 -37.41
CA ILE A 223 18.96 14.46 -36.77
C ILE A 223 19.65 14.10 -35.45
N TYR A 224 20.95 14.34 -35.30
CA TYR A 224 21.68 14.01 -34.06
C TYR A 224 22.55 15.14 -33.51
N THR A 225 22.90 15.04 -32.22
CA THR A 225 23.78 15.99 -31.53
C THR A 225 25.26 15.69 -31.75
N ILE A 226 26.05 16.75 -31.91
CA ILE A 226 27.51 16.66 -32.03
C ILE A 226 28.10 17.40 -30.83
N ASN A 227 28.92 16.72 -30.03
CA ASN A 227 29.59 17.34 -28.89
C ASN A 227 30.48 18.50 -29.38
N PHE A 228 30.28 19.69 -28.82
CA PHE A 228 31.00 20.88 -29.22
C PHE A 228 32.37 21.00 -28.52
N ALA A 229 32.46 20.64 -27.24
CA ALA A 229 33.69 20.60 -26.46
C ALA A 229 33.47 19.88 -25.12
N GLY A 230 34.52 19.26 -24.55
CA GLY A 230 34.49 18.69 -23.20
C GLY A 230 34.45 17.17 -23.16
N ALA A 231 33.95 16.61 -22.06
CA ALA A 231 33.68 15.18 -21.95
C ALA A 231 32.43 14.81 -22.79
N PRO A 232 32.19 13.52 -23.10
CA PRO A 232 30.92 13.10 -23.66
C PRO A 232 29.78 13.31 -22.65
N PRO A 233 28.63 13.90 -23.04
CA PRO A 233 27.47 14.05 -22.17
C PRO A 233 26.97 12.70 -21.63
N ALA A 234 26.47 12.70 -20.38
CA ALA A 234 26.15 11.48 -19.64
C ALA A 234 24.97 10.66 -20.22
N ASN A 235 24.17 11.27 -21.10
CA ASN A 235 23.10 10.61 -21.86
C ASN A 235 23.50 10.25 -23.31
N GLY A 236 24.77 10.40 -23.67
CA GLY A 236 25.31 10.05 -24.99
C GLY A 236 24.96 11.05 -26.10
N VAL A 237 25.22 10.65 -27.35
CA VAL A 237 24.68 11.32 -28.52
C VAL A 237 23.16 11.12 -28.53
N ARG A 238 22.44 12.18 -28.88
CA ARG A 238 20.98 12.19 -28.91
C ARG A 238 20.48 12.48 -30.31
N GLU A 239 19.39 11.82 -30.70
CA GLU A 239 18.79 11.95 -32.03
C GLU A 239 17.27 12.18 -32.01
N SER A 240 16.69 12.54 -33.16
CA SER A 240 15.27 12.89 -33.30
C SER A 240 14.75 12.77 -34.74
N SER A 241 13.45 12.52 -34.87
CA SER A 241 12.72 12.53 -36.14
C SER A 241 11.34 13.14 -35.99
N ALA A 242 10.82 13.70 -37.07
CA ALA A 242 9.49 14.31 -37.16
C ALA A 242 8.75 13.78 -38.38
N PHE A 243 7.43 13.67 -38.30
CA PHE A 243 6.53 13.04 -39.27
C PHE A 243 5.24 13.87 -39.41
N GLN A 244 4.41 13.72 -40.45
CA GLN A 244 3.03 14.27 -40.48
C GLN A 244 2.11 13.40 -41.39
N THR A 245 0.84 13.12 -41.05
CA THR A 245 -0.05 12.16 -41.79
C THR A 245 -1.58 12.37 -41.63
N VAL A 246 -2.44 11.59 -42.33
CA VAL A 246 -3.94 11.75 -42.43
C VAL A 246 -4.76 10.42 -42.84
N PRO A 247 -5.90 9.95 -42.19
CA PRO A 247 -6.47 8.51 -42.17
C PRO A 247 -8.05 8.19 -41.97
N LEU A 248 -8.55 7.04 -41.30
CA LEU A 248 -9.96 6.44 -40.91
C LEU A 248 -10.14 5.36 -39.67
N ALA A 249 -11.36 4.80 -39.20
CA ALA A 249 -11.65 3.81 -38.00
C ALA A 249 -13.03 2.91 -37.81
N THR A 250 -13.31 1.99 -36.77
CA THR A 250 -14.51 0.96 -36.53
C THR A 250 -15.06 0.45 -35.06
N GLN A 251 -15.82 -0.72 -34.77
CA GLN A 251 -16.76 -1.10 -33.56
C GLN A 251 -17.03 -2.65 -32.99
N ILE A 252 -17.99 -3.03 -32.03
CA ILE A 252 -18.11 -4.34 -31.13
C ILE A 252 -19.51 -5.09 -30.65
N ASN A 253 -19.68 -5.92 -29.51
CA ASN A 253 -20.66 -7.11 -29.19
C ASN A 253 -21.38 -7.41 -27.71
N SER A 254 -21.97 -8.64 -27.31
CA SER A 254 -22.98 -9.03 -26.16
C SER A 254 -22.97 -10.42 -25.26
N LEU A 255 -23.63 -10.64 -24.02
CA LEU A 255 -23.83 -11.91 -23.07
C LEU A 255 -24.58 -11.82 -21.59
N ALA A 256 -25.02 -12.89 -20.79
CA ALA A 256 -25.87 -12.94 -19.48
C ALA A 256 -25.30 -13.47 -18.07
N LEU A 257 -25.91 -13.14 -16.87
CA LEU A 257 -25.27 -13.17 -15.48
C LEU A 257 -26.18 -13.32 -14.19
N ALA A 258 -25.73 -13.94 -13.07
CA ALA A 258 -26.44 -14.07 -11.75
C ALA A 258 -25.57 -14.40 -10.49
N THR A 259 -25.99 -14.01 -9.28
CA THR A 259 -25.28 -14.16 -7.96
C THR A 259 -26.16 -14.74 -6.83
N ILE A 260 -25.66 -15.63 -5.96
CA ILE A 260 -26.31 -16.11 -4.72
C ILE A 260 -25.61 -15.56 -3.46
N LEU A 261 -26.38 -15.25 -2.42
CA LEU A 261 -25.90 -14.69 -1.15
C LEU A 261 -26.46 -15.48 0.04
N LYS A 262 -25.70 -15.56 1.14
CA LYS A 262 -26.03 -16.23 2.40
C LYS A 262 -25.54 -15.43 3.60
N THR A 263 -26.35 -15.26 4.64
CA THR A 263 -25.96 -14.51 5.86
C THR A 263 -26.51 -15.16 7.10
N ARG A 264 -25.72 -15.24 8.17
CA ARG A 264 -26.20 -15.65 9.50
C ARG A 264 -26.86 -14.45 10.18
N ILE A 265 -28.16 -14.54 10.41
CA ILE A 265 -28.98 -13.44 10.93
C ILE A 265 -29.31 -13.53 12.43
N ALA A 266 -29.10 -14.70 13.06
CA ALA A 266 -29.25 -14.86 14.51
C ALA A 266 -28.43 -16.04 15.06
N TYR A 267 -28.01 -15.91 16.33
CA TYR A 267 -27.54 -16.98 17.19
C TYR A 267 -28.17 -16.81 18.57
N ASN A 268 -28.73 -17.87 19.15
CA ASN A 268 -29.21 -17.86 20.54
C ASN A 268 -28.51 -18.96 21.33
N ALA A 269 -27.76 -18.57 22.38
CA ALA A 269 -27.21 -19.49 23.36
C ALA A 269 -28.31 -19.88 24.37
N ASN A 270 -28.80 -21.11 24.31
CA ASN A 270 -29.96 -21.56 25.08
C ASN A 270 -29.55 -22.08 26.47
N SER A 271 -28.39 -22.73 26.60
CA SER A 271 -27.87 -23.24 27.88
C SER A 271 -26.41 -22.82 28.11
N ALA A 272 -26.16 -22.10 29.21
CA ALA A 272 -24.79 -21.73 29.61
C ALA A 272 -23.95 -22.91 30.15
N ALA A 273 -24.52 -24.11 30.24
CA ALA A 273 -23.86 -25.32 30.75
C ALA A 273 -23.58 -26.39 29.67
N THR A 274 -24.18 -26.26 28.48
CA THR A 274 -24.11 -27.24 27.38
C THR A 274 -24.35 -26.55 26.05
N PHE A 275 -23.53 -26.80 25.03
CA PHE A 275 -23.70 -26.21 23.69
C PHE A 275 -24.57 -27.10 22.78
N THR A 276 -25.54 -27.84 23.34
CA THR A 276 -26.29 -28.92 22.64
C THR A 276 -27.68 -28.50 22.15
N ASP A 277 -28.05 -27.24 22.36
CA ASP A 277 -29.40 -26.73 22.14
C ASP A 277 -29.41 -25.31 21.56
N ASP A 278 -28.24 -24.73 21.25
CA ASP A 278 -28.11 -23.40 20.68
C ASP A 278 -28.66 -23.36 19.24
N THR A 279 -29.20 -22.21 18.82
CA THR A 279 -29.86 -22.07 17.51
C THR A 279 -29.14 -21.06 16.63
N LEU A 280 -28.92 -21.42 15.35
CA LEU A 280 -28.34 -20.56 14.32
C LEU A 280 -29.35 -20.36 13.19
N THR A 281 -29.56 -19.11 12.77
CA THR A 281 -30.51 -18.77 11.69
C THR A 281 -29.79 -18.12 10.52
N TYR A 282 -30.08 -18.60 9.31
CA TYR A 282 -29.50 -18.11 8.05
C TYR A 282 -30.60 -17.54 7.13
N ARG A 283 -30.20 -16.56 6.30
CA ARG A 283 -30.98 -15.97 5.20
C ARG A 283 -30.23 -16.18 3.89
N LEU A 284 -30.93 -16.49 2.81
CA LEU A 284 -30.37 -16.63 1.46
C LEU A 284 -31.05 -15.65 0.50
N ASP A 285 -30.31 -15.14 -0.48
CA ASP A 285 -30.81 -14.27 -1.55
C ASP A 285 -30.20 -14.58 -2.93
N LEU A 286 -30.92 -14.21 -4.00
CA LEU A 286 -30.47 -14.29 -5.40
C LEU A 286 -30.49 -12.91 -6.06
N ARG A 287 -29.56 -12.66 -6.98
CA ARG A 287 -29.57 -11.56 -7.97
C ARG A 287 -29.36 -12.10 -9.39
N VAL A 288 -29.93 -11.44 -10.38
CA VAL A 288 -29.62 -11.61 -11.81
C VAL A 288 -29.12 -10.26 -12.30
N GLU A 289 -27.88 -10.18 -12.77
CA GLU A 289 -27.22 -8.89 -12.93
C GLU A 289 -27.68 -8.13 -14.17
N SER A 290 -27.73 -6.80 -14.05
CA SER A 290 -28.23 -5.87 -15.08
C SER A 290 -27.13 -5.15 -15.86
N ALA A 291 -25.87 -5.36 -15.46
CA ALA A 291 -24.65 -4.84 -16.08
C ALA A 291 -23.62 -5.97 -16.19
N ALA A 292 -22.67 -5.86 -17.12
CA ALA A 292 -21.51 -6.76 -17.14
C ALA A 292 -20.61 -6.47 -15.93
N PRO A 293 -19.88 -7.47 -15.38
CA PRO A 293 -18.96 -7.23 -14.28
C PRO A 293 -17.87 -6.23 -14.71
N THR A 294 -17.38 -5.45 -13.75
CA THR A 294 -16.33 -4.46 -14.00
C THR A 294 -15.10 -5.14 -14.60
N GLY A 295 -14.76 -4.79 -15.85
CA GLY A 295 -13.64 -5.35 -16.59
C GLY A 295 -14.01 -6.12 -17.86
N SER A 296 -15.27 -6.53 -18.05
CA SER A 296 -15.68 -7.32 -19.23
C SER A 296 -16.12 -6.45 -20.42
N THR A 297 -15.56 -6.68 -21.62
CA THR A 297 -15.92 -5.96 -22.86
C THR A 297 -16.70 -6.82 -23.84
N GLY A 298 -17.61 -6.22 -24.61
CA GLY A 298 -18.37 -6.95 -25.63
C GLY A 298 -19.42 -7.89 -25.05
N ILE A 299 -19.99 -7.52 -23.90
CA ILE A 299 -21.06 -8.21 -23.18
C ILE A 299 -22.23 -7.22 -22.98
N VAL A 300 -23.45 -7.72 -23.18
CA VAL A 300 -24.74 -7.03 -23.03
C VAL A 300 -25.65 -8.00 -22.29
N PRO A 301 -26.00 -7.72 -21.02
CA PRO A 301 -26.78 -8.59 -20.14
C PRO A 301 -28.05 -9.18 -20.75
N ALA A 302 -28.32 -10.44 -20.41
CA ALA A 302 -29.52 -11.19 -20.83
C ALA A 302 -30.11 -12.00 -19.64
N PRO A 303 -31.34 -12.54 -19.77
CA PRO A 303 -32.07 -13.17 -18.65
C PRO A 303 -31.47 -14.50 -18.18
N LEU A 304 -31.67 -14.82 -16.89
CA LEU A 304 -31.38 -16.14 -16.32
C LEU A 304 -32.54 -17.11 -16.57
N LEU A 305 -32.28 -18.18 -17.32
CA LEU A 305 -33.22 -19.27 -17.59
C LEU A 305 -33.02 -20.42 -16.60
N GLY A 306 -34.02 -21.29 -16.46
CA GLY A 306 -33.92 -22.48 -15.60
C GLY A 306 -33.05 -23.59 -16.21
N THR A 307 -32.63 -24.55 -15.37
CA THR A 307 -31.91 -25.76 -15.75
C THR A 307 -32.70 -27.02 -15.36
N SER A 308 -32.27 -28.21 -15.80
CA SER A 308 -33.00 -29.47 -15.63
C SER A 308 -32.77 -30.13 -14.27
N ILE A 309 -33.82 -30.39 -13.50
CA ILE A 309 -33.81 -31.03 -12.18
C ILE A 309 -34.93 -32.08 -12.02
N ARG A 310 -34.84 -32.98 -11.04
CA ARG A 310 -35.98 -33.87 -10.65
C ARG A 310 -36.68 -33.34 -9.42
N VAL A 311 -38.00 -33.49 -9.39
CA VAL A 311 -38.86 -33.10 -8.26
C VAL A 311 -39.92 -34.19 -8.04
N ASP A 312 -40.15 -34.57 -6.78
CA ASP A 312 -41.17 -35.55 -6.32
C ASP A 312 -41.18 -36.87 -7.14
N GLY A 313 -40.00 -37.40 -7.48
CA GLY A 313 -39.82 -38.65 -8.22
C GLY A 313 -40.17 -38.57 -9.72
N ALA A 314 -40.44 -37.37 -10.25
CA ALA A 314 -40.89 -37.18 -11.63
C ALA A 314 -39.76 -37.25 -12.68
N SER A 315 -40.17 -37.18 -13.95
CA SER A 315 -39.27 -36.86 -15.08
C SER A 315 -38.64 -35.48 -14.89
N PRO A 316 -37.43 -35.22 -15.42
CA PRO A 316 -36.77 -33.93 -15.24
C PRO A 316 -37.61 -32.74 -15.74
N VAL A 317 -37.64 -31.66 -14.93
CA VAL A 317 -38.33 -30.39 -15.16
C VAL A 317 -37.33 -29.25 -15.19
N THR A 318 -37.62 -28.19 -15.95
CA THR A 318 -36.75 -27.01 -16.03
C THR A 318 -37.11 -25.99 -14.96
N LYS A 319 -36.21 -25.70 -14.02
CA LYS A 319 -36.37 -24.74 -12.93
C LYS A 319 -35.07 -23.97 -12.66
N VAL A 320 -35.16 -22.76 -12.14
CA VAL A 320 -34.04 -22.16 -11.39
C VAL A 320 -34.03 -22.83 -10.01
N LEU A 321 -32.86 -23.27 -9.54
CA LEU A 321 -32.68 -23.96 -8.27
C LEU A 321 -31.72 -23.17 -7.37
N ILE A 322 -32.09 -23.02 -6.10
CA ILE A 322 -31.23 -22.59 -4.99
C ILE A 322 -31.11 -23.74 -3.99
N SER A 323 -29.92 -24.01 -3.45
CA SER A 323 -29.69 -25.12 -2.51
C SER A 323 -28.68 -24.84 -1.39
N ASP A 324 -28.87 -25.49 -0.23
CA ASP A 324 -28.13 -25.28 1.03
C ASP A 324 -27.99 -26.62 1.78
N ALA A 325 -26.76 -27.02 2.15
CA ALA A 325 -26.52 -28.23 2.93
C ALA A 325 -26.69 -27.98 4.44
N ILE A 326 -27.18 -28.97 5.17
CA ILE A 326 -27.28 -28.85 6.64
C ILE A 326 -25.88 -29.01 7.26
N PRO A 327 -25.39 -28.04 8.07
CA PRO A 327 -24.04 -28.08 8.63
C PRO A 327 -23.76 -29.25 9.56
N THR A 328 -22.51 -29.71 9.54
CA THR A 328 -21.96 -30.64 10.53
C THR A 328 -22.17 -30.11 11.97
N ASN A 329 -22.41 -31.02 12.91
CA ASN A 329 -22.78 -30.72 14.30
C ASN A 329 -24.08 -29.91 14.46
N THR A 330 -24.96 -29.90 13.45
CA THR A 330 -26.29 -29.28 13.53
C THR A 330 -27.39 -30.17 12.95
N THR A 331 -28.63 -29.89 13.32
CA THR A 331 -29.84 -30.44 12.69
C THR A 331 -30.80 -29.32 12.33
N ILE A 332 -31.50 -29.43 11.19
CA ILE A 332 -32.49 -28.42 10.78
C ILE A 332 -33.67 -28.32 11.77
N ASP A 333 -34.06 -27.10 12.12
CA ASP A 333 -35.32 -26.83 12.80
C ASP A 333 -36.45 -26.68 11.77
N LEU A 334 -37.24 -27.75 11.60
CA LEU A 334 -38.39 -27.75 10.70
C LEU A 334 -39.56 -26.90 11.19
N THR A 335 -39.59 -26.50 12.47
CA THR A 335 -40.66 -25.71 13.09
C THR A 335 -40.50 -24.21 12.84
N ALA A 336 -39.27 -23.75 12.57
CA ALA A 336 -38.92 -22.35 12.34
C ALA A 336 -38.80 -21.95 10.85
N LEU A 337 -39.24 -22.80 9.92
CA LEU A 337 -39.16 -22.55 8.48
C LEU A 337 -40.30 -21.62 7.96
N PRO A 338 -40.05 -20.83 6.89
CA PRO A 338 -41.07 -19.99 6.25
C PRO A 338 -42.19 -20.83 5.58
N PRO A 339 -43.25 -20.21 5.02
CA PRO A 339 -44.28 -20.93 4.25
C PRO A 339 -43.67 -21.80 3.12
N ALA A 340 -44.32 -22.92 2.78
CA ALA A 340 -43.81 -23.87 1.78
C ALA A 340 -43.74 -23.30 0.35
N THR A 341 -44.51 -22.24 0.09
CA THR A 341 -44.48 -21.46 -1.15
C THR A 341 -44.44 -19.97 -0.79
N VAL A 342 -43.57 -19.21 -1.44
CA VAL A 342 -43.46 -17.75 -1.30
C VAL A 342 -43.51 -17.11 -2.69
N THR A 343 -43.93 -15.85 -2.79
CA THR A 343 -43.94 -15.08 -4.04
C THR A 343 -43.06 -13.85 -3.88
N ILE A 344 -42.00 -13.75 -4.68
CA ILE A 344 -40.99 -12.70 -4.59
C ILE A 344 -40.87 -12.05 -5.98
N ASN A 345 -41.12 -10.74 -6.06
CA ASN A 345 -41.08 -9.97 -7.30
C ASN A 345 -41.85 -10.61 -8.48
N GLY A 346 -43.04 -11.12 -8.19
CA GLY A 346 -43.94 -11.74 -9.17
C GLY A 346 -43.63 -13.20 -9.53
N VAL A 347 -42.54 -13.77 -9.01
CA VAL A 347 -42.13 -15.17 -9.23
C VAL A 347 -42.51 -16.02 -8.02
N VAL A 348 -43.11 -17.17 -8.28
CA VAL A 348 -43.49 -18.15 -7.24
C VAL A 348 -42.33 -19.10 -7.00
N TRP A 349 -41.88 -19.18 -5.75
CA TRP A 349 -40.83 -20.08 -5.28
C TRP A 349 -41.42 -21.15 -4.37
N THR A 350 -41.09 -22.42 -4.63
CA THR A 350 -41.49 -23.57 -3.81
C THR A 350 -40.30 -24.11 -3.05
N ARG A 351 -40.44 -24.32 -1.73
CA ARG A 351 -39.40 -24.97 -0.92
C ARG A 351 -39.33 -26.46 -1.24
N VAL A 352 -38.10 -26.98 -1.30
CA VAL A 352 -37.80 -28.39 -1.51
C VAL A 352 -36.74 -28.89 -0.53
N TYR A 353 -36.69 -30.21 -0.34
CA TYR A 353 -35.79 -30.91 0.59
C TYR A 353 -35.19 -32.16 -0.07
N THR A 354 -34.18 -32.75 0.56
CA THR A 354 -33.78 -34.13 0.26
C THR A 354 -33.23 -34.85 1.50
N ALA A 355 -33.21 -36.18 1.42
CA ALA A 355 -32.54 -37.06 2.39
C ALA A 355 -31.32 -37.78 1.76
N GLN A 356 -30.99 -37.49 0.50
CA GLN A 356 -29.81 -38.06 -0.14
C GLN A 356 -28.52 -37.58 0.55
N PRO A 357 -27.45 -38.40 0.64
CA PRO A 357 -26.19 -37.97 1.26
C PRO A 357 -25.66 -36.68 0.63
N VAL A 358 -25.11 -35.77 1.43
CA VAL A 358 -24.64 -34.44 0.98
C VAL A 358 -23.52 -34.48 -0.07
N ALA A 359 -22.84 -35.62 -0.22
CA ALA A 359 -21.92 -35.90 -1.33
C ALA A 359 -22.63 -36.01 -2.71
N THR A 360 -23.96 -36.07 -2.73
CA THR A 360 -24.78 -36.00 -3.95
C THR A 360 -25.00 -34.52 -4.30
N GLY A 361 -24.47 -34.10 -5.46
CA GLY A 361 -24.58 -32.72 -5.93
C GLY A 361 -26.01 -32.32 -6.34
N PRO A 362 -26.41 -31.03 -6.25
CA PRO A 362 -27.79 -30.58 -6.46
C PRO A 362 -28.42 -30.89 -7.81
N LEU A 363 -27.61 -31.02 -8.88
CA LEU A 363 -28.05 -31.34 -10.24
C LEU A 363 -27.76 -32.79 -10.66
N ALA A 364 -27.29 -33.65 -9.75
CA ALA A 364 -26.97 -35.04 -10.08
C ALA A 364 -28.22 -35.81 -10.58
N ALA A 365 -28.05 -36.73 -11.54
CA ALA A 365 -29.18 -37.43 -12.16
C ALA A 365 -30.00 -38.32 -11.19
N THR A 366 -29.42 -38.65 -10.03
CA THR A 366 -30.02 -39.38 -8.89
C THR A 366 -30.51 -38.47 -7.77
N GLN A 367 -30.24 -37.16 -7.85
CA GLN A 367 -30.74 -36.18 -6.89
C GLN A 367 -32.24 -35.97 -7.16
N ASP A 368 -33.06 -36.26 -6.15
CA ASP A 368 -34.50 -36.02 -6.18
C ASP A 368 -34.84 -35.01 -5.08
N TRP A 369 -35.61 -33.99 -5.46
CA TRP A 369 -36.02 -32.89 -4.61
C TRP A 369 -37.48 -33.09 -4.21
N LEU A 370 -37.76 -33.11 -2.92
CA LEU A 370 -39.09 -33.41 -2.39
C LEU A 370 -39.77 -32.12 -1.90
N THR A 371 -41.03 -31.90 -2.27
CA THR A 371 -41.82 -30.76 -1.75
C THR A 371 -42.30 -30.97 -0.31
N THR A 372 -42.18 -32.21 0.20
CA THR A 372 -42.47 -32.58 1.60
C THR A 372 -41.19 -33.01 2.32
N ALA A 373 -41.03 -32.60 3.59
CA ALA A 373 -39.84 -32.93 4.38
C ALA A 373 -39.69 -34.45 4.62
N PRO A 374 -38.51 -35.06 4.43
CA PRO A 374 -38.31 -36.49 4.63
C PRO A 374 -38.39 -36.90 6.12
N THR A 375 -39.06 -38.01 6.40
CA THR A 375 -39.11 -38.61 7.75
C THR A 375 -37.78 -39.22 8.20
N ALA A 376 -36.89 -39.55 7.26
CA ALA A 376 -35.57 -40.12 7.54
C ALA A 376 -34.52 -39.06 7.96
N GLY A 377 -34.89 -37.79 8.03
CA GLY A 377 -33.99 -36.65 8.22
C GLY A 377 -33.75 -35.87 6.92
N THR A 378 -33.46 -34.58 7.06
CA THR A 378 -33.15 -33.68 5.94
C THR A 378 -31.65 -33.42 5.89
N THR A 379 -31.03 -33.64 4.74
CA THR A 379 -29.58 -33.42 4.51
C THR A 379 -29.30 -32.14 3.73
N ARG A 380 -30.26 -31.70 2.91
CA ARG A 380 -30.20 -30.47 2.11
C ARG A 380 -31.60 -29.87 1.96
N ILE A 381 -31.67 -28.55 1.91
CA ILE A 381 -32.88 -27.74 1.72
C ILE A 381 -32.66 -26.79 0.53
N GLY A 382 -33.72 -26.37 -0.15
CA GLY A 382 -33.61 -25.51 -1.31
C GLY A 382 -34.94 -24.86 -1.72
N TYR A 383 -34.89 -24.05 -2.77
CA TYR A 383 -36.04 -23.36 -3.35
C TYR A 383 -35.98 -23.43 -4.89
N ILE A 384 -37.12 -23.64 -5.53
CA ILE A 384 -37.24 -23.75 -6.99
C ILE A 384 -38.26 -22.76 -7.58
N ALA A 385 -37.97 -22.23 -8.77
CA ALA A 385 -38.85 -21.33 -9.53
C ALA A 385 -38.86 -21.63 -11.03
N ASP A 386 -39.93 -21.22 -11.71
CA ASP A 386 -40.01 -21.19 -13.17
C ASP A 386 -39.27 -19.95 -13.73
N GLY A 387 -38.36 -20.15 -14.68
CA GLY A 387 -37.68 -19.05 -15.40
C GLY A 387 -38.44 -18.60 -16.66
N PRO A 388 -38.03 -17.50 -17.32
CA PRO A 388 -36.84 -16.69 -17.06
C PRO A 388 -36.98 -15.66 -15.92
N LEU A 389 -35.86 -15.40 -15.24
CA LEU A 389 -35.65 -14.25 -14.38
C LEU A 389 -34.92 -13.16 -15.19
N ALA A 390 -35.49 -11.96 -15.29
CA ALA A 390 -34.94 -10.88 -16.11
C ALA A 390 -33.64 -10.28 -15.50
N PRO A 391 -32.77 -9.63 -16.31
CA PRO A 391 -31.68 -8.80 -15.78
C PRO A 391 -32.24 -7.77 -14.79
N GLY A 392 -31.67 -7.71 -13.59
CA GLY A 392 -32.16 -6.92 -12.46
C GLY A 392 -33.13 -7.64 -11.52
N TYR A 393 -33.47 -8.92 -11.73
CA TYR A 393 -34.25 -9.69 -10.75
C TYR A 393 -33.46 -9.88 -9.45
N THR A 394 -34.09 -9.69 -8.30
CA THR A 394 -33.47 -9.99 -7.00
C THR A 394 -34.49 -10.43 -5.95
N THR A 395 -34.04 -11.16 -4.94
CA THR A 395 -34.79 -11.43 -3.69
C THR A 395 -34.26 -10.64 -2.49
N ALA A 396 -33.14 -9.90 -2.67
CA ALA A 396 -32.52 -9.14 -1.61
C ALA A 396 -33.51 -8.17 -0.95
N LEU A 397 -33.47 -8.11 0.38
CA LEU A 397 -34.36 -7.32 1.23
C LEU A 397 -35.85 -7.72 1.21
N ASP A 398 -36.28 -8.78 0.49
CA ASP A 398 -37.66 -9.27 0.60
C ASP A 398 -37.92 -9.83 2.02
N PRO A 399 -38.99 -9.41 2.73
CA PRO A 399 -39.32 -9.93 4.06
C PRO A 399 -39.56 -11.45 4.08
N ASN A 400 -40.07 -12.01 2.98
CA ASN A 400 -40.33 -13.43 2.75
C ASN A 400 -39.16 -14.15 2.06
N GLY A 401 -38.01 -13.48 1.93
CA GLY A 401 -36.76 -14.08 1.43
C GLY A 401 -36.40 -15.35 2.20
N PHE A 402 -35.61 -16.20 1.56
CA PHE A 402 -35.37 -17.57 2.00
C PHE A 402 -34.68 -17.62 3.36
N ARG A 403 -35.18 -18.48 4.27
CA ARG A 403 -34.61 -18.68 5.62
C ARG A 403 -34.49 -20.15 5.97
N ILE A 404 -33.49 -20.44 6.78
CA ILE A 404 -33.19 -21.77 7.34
C ILE A 404 -32.74 -21.55 8.79
N GLN A 405 -33.20 -22.40 9.71
CA GLN A 405 -32.70 -22.43 11.09
C GLN A 405 -32.17 -23.83 11.39
N VAL A 406 -31.08 -23.90 12.15
CA VAL A 406 -30.47 -25.15 12.62
C VAL A 406 -30.21 -25.07 14.12
N VAL A 407 -30.23 -26.22 14.78
CA VAL A 407 -29.92 -26.40 16.20
C VAL A 407 -28.57 -27.12 16.30
N THR A 408 -27.66 -26.66 17.16
CA THR A 408 -26.40 -27.35 17.47
C THR A 408 -26.70 -28.70 18.12
N THR A 409 -25.94 -29.75 17.78
CA THR A 409 -26.12 -31.10 18.35
C THR A 409 -24.76 -31.77 18.57
N GLY A 410 -24.66 -32.62 19.61
CA GLY A 410 -23.46 -33.42 19.87
C GLY A 410 -22.32 -32.73 20.64
N LEU A 411 -22.51 -31.50 21.13
CA LEU A 411 -21.46 -30.70 21.78
C LEU A 411 -21.50 -30.77 23.32
N THR A 412 -20.81 -31.76 23.91
CA THR A 412 -20.62 -31.82 25.38
C THR A 412 -19.70 -30.70 25.88
N ALA A 413 -19.95 -30.15 27.07
CA ALA A 413 -19.18 -29.05 27.66
C ALA A 413 -17.65 -29.30 27.61
N VAL A 414 -16.95 -28.48 26.83
CA VAL A 414 -15.51 -28.61 26.55
C VAL A 414 -14.73 -27.38 27.00
N SER A 415 -13.48 -27.61 27.40
CA SER A 415 -12.49 -26.59 27.76
C SER A 415 -11.89 -25.87 26.54
N SER A 416 -12.60 -25.82 25.42
CA SER A 416 -12.10 -25.37 24.11
C SER A 416 -13.25 -24.94 23.19
N ALA A 417 -12.94 -24.08 22.22
CA ALA A 417 -13.89 -23.57 21.24
C ALA A 417 -14.41 -24.65 20.26
N VAL A 418 -15.62 -24.43 19.70
CA VAL A 418 -16.25 -25.25 18.65
C VAL A 418 -16.69 -24.36 17.50
N THR A 419 -16.59 -24.84 16.26
CA THR A 419 -16.90 -24.07 15.05
C THR A 419 -17.98 -24.72 14.16
N ILE A 420 -18.88 -23.92 13.58
CA ILE A 420 -19.93 -24.31 12.61
C ILE A 420 -19.71 -23.56 11.28
N ALA A 421 -19.84 -24.23 10.12
CA ALA A 421 -19.61 -23.69 8.76
C ALA A 421 -20.78 -23.99 7.79
N ASN A 422 -21.11 -23.11 6.82
CA ASN A 422 -22.17 -23.34 5.81
C ASN A 422 -22.05 -22.47 4.53
N VAL A 423 -22.43 -23.00 3.36
CA VAL A 423 -22.47 -22.36 2.01
C VAL A 423 -23.79 -22.64 1.26
N ALA A 424 -24.16 -21.81 0.27
CA ALA A 424 -25.34 -21.97 -0.60
C ALA A 424 -25.00 -21.80 -2.09
N GLN A 425 -25.87 -22.31 -2.98
CA GLN A 425 -25.63 -22.41 -4.44
C GLN A 425 -26.85 -22.01 -5.27
N VAL A 426 -26.65 -21.54 -6.52
CA VAL A 426 -27.72 -21.33 -7.53
C VAL A 426 -27.36 -21.88 -8.92
N PHE A 427 -28.38 -22.28 -9.70
CA PHE A 427 -28.23 -22.89 -11.03
C PHE A 427 -29.26 -22.39 -12.07
N GLY A 428 -28.80 -22.10 -13.30
CA GLY A 428 -29.61 -21.68 -14.46
C GLY A 428 -28.85 -21.65 -15.81
N GLN A 429 -29.30 -20.87 -16.81
CA GLN A 429 -28.68 -20.76 -18.15
C GLN A 429 -28.80 -19.35 -18.78
N SER A 430 -27.91 -19.01 -19.72
CA SER A 430 -27.94 -17.74 -20.49
C SER A 430 -28.81 -17.81 -21.77
N THR A 431 -29.01 -19.00 -22.32
CA THR A 431 -29.86 -19.27 -23.50
C THR A 431 -30.58 -20.60 -23.26
N ALA A 432 -31.75 -20.80 -23.86
CA ALA A 432 -32.52 -22.02 -23.61
C ALA A 432 -31.92 -23.21 -24.38
N GLY A 433 -31.62 -24.32 -23.69
CA GLY A 433 -31.27 -25.57 -24.35
C GLY A 433 -30.52 -26.55 -23.46
N SER A 434 -29.82 -27.50 -24.09
CA SER A 434 -28.84 -28.33 -23.37
C SER A 434 -27.67 -27.46 -22.91
N ILE A 435 -27.14 -27.79 -21.73
CA ILE A 435 -25.86 -27.25 -21.27
C ILE A 435 -24.78 -27.69 -22.29
N SER A 436 -23.96 -26.76 -22.75
CA SER A 436 -22.95 -26.99 -23.81
C SER A 436 -21.91 -25.86 -23.84
N PRO A 437 -20.78 -25.98 -24.58
CA PRO A 437 -19.79 -24.89 -24.69
C PRO A 437 -20.35 -23.56 -25.24
N THR A 438 -21.42 -23.61 -26.03
CA THR A 438 -22.12 -22.43 -26.57
C THR A 438 -23.35 -22.01 -25.76
N ASN A 439 -23.69 -22.75 -24.71
CA ASN A 439 -24.71 -22.43 -23.72
C ASN A 439 -24.31 -23.03 -22.36
N PRO A 440 -23.29 -22.47 -21.69
CA PRO A 440 -22.84 -22.99 -20.42
C PRO A 440 -23.89 -22.79 -19.32
N LEU A 441 -23.77 -23.58 -18.26
CA LEU A 441 -24.58 -23.41 -17.05
C LEU A 441 -24.21 -22.07 -16.40
N VAL A 442 -25.22 -21.32 -16.00
CA VAL A 442 -25.06 -20.21 -15.04
C VAL A 442 -25.09 -20.83 -13.65
N TYR A 443 -24.03 -20.62 -12.89
CA TYR A 443 -23.76 -21.29 -11.62
C TYR A 443 -23.02 -20.33 -10.69
N ASP A 444 -23.44 -20.26 -9.43
CA ASP A 444 -22.82 -19.36 -8.45
C ASP A 444 -22.87 -19.96 -7.02
N GLU A 445 -21.86 -19.67 -6.19
CA GLU A 445 -21.69 -20.07 -4.78
C GLU A 445 -21.62 -18.85 -3.85
N SER A 446 -22.31 -18.93 -2.71
CA SER A 446 -22.43 -17.79 -1.79
C SER A 446 -21.15 -17.54 -1.00
N GLY A 447 -20.71 -16.31 -0.94
CA GLY A 447 -19.58 -15.89 -0.09
C GLY A 447 -19.02 -14.54 -0.51
N ASP A 448 -19.16 -14.20 -1.79
CA ASP A 448 -18.72 -12.93 -2.37
C ASP A 448 -19.89 -12.09 -2.96
N GLN A 449 -19.57 -11.15 -3.85
CA GLN A 449 -20.54 -10.32 -4.57
C GLN A 449 -20.56 -10.54 -6.09
N ASN A 450 -19.80 -11.50 -6.62
CA ASN A 450 -19.61 -11.67 -8.05
C ASN A 450 -20.74 -12.52 -8.67
N PRO A 451 -21.02 -12.39 -9.97
CA PRO A 451 -21.95 -13.28 -10.66
C PRO A 451 -21.25 -14.42 -11.37
N ASN A 452 -21.90 -15.59 -11.43
CA ASN A 452 -21.45 -16.80 -12.09
C ASN A 452 -20.06 -17.32 -11.62
N ASN A 453 -19.69 -17.16 -10.35
CA ASN A 453 -18.33 -17.28 -9.81
C ASN A 453 -17.29 -16.54 -10.70
N PHE A 454 -17.56 -15.29 -11.11
CA PHE A 454 -16.58 -14.48 -11.85
C PHE A 454 -15.50 -13.93 -10.92
N GLU A 455 -14.27 -13.92 -11.42
CA GLU A 455 -13.13 -13.27 -10.76
C GLU A 455 -12.55 -12.19 -11.69
N ASN A 456 -12.53 -10.94 -11.21
CA ASN A 456 -12.01 -9.78 -11.95
C ASN A 456 -12.54 -9.66 -13.41
N GLY A 457 -13.83 -9.95 -13.62
CA GLY A 457 -14.47 -9.86 -14.95
C GLY A 457 -14.19 -11.03 -15.89
N SER A 458 -13.52 -12.10 -15.41
CA SER A 458 -13.32 -13.37 -16.12
C SER A 458 -14.00 -14.52 -15.38
N PRO A 459 -14.51 -15.58 -16.06
CA PRO A 459 -15.02 -16.77 -15.36
C PRO A 459 -13.89 -17.48 -14.61
N SER A 460 -14.06 -17.73 -13.31
CA SER A 460 -13.00 -18.33 -12.49
C SER A 460 -12.92 -19.87 -12.62
N ILE A 461 -14.06 -20.50 -12.89
CA ILE A 461 -14.18 -21.93 -13.20
C ILE A 461 -14.26 -22.15 -14.72
N PRO A 462 -13.76 -23.27 -15.26
CA PRO A 462 -14.11 -23.68 -16.61
C PRO A 462 -15.64 -23.82 -16.68
N PRO A 463 -16.32 -23.27 -17.71
CA PRO A 463 -17.78 -23.25 -17.73
C PRO A 463 -18.35 -24.66 -17.57
N ILE A 464 -19.29 -24.84 -16.63
CA ILE A 464 -19.91 -26.14 -16.41
C ILE A 464 -20.74 -26.48 -17.66
N THR A 465 -20.23 -27.43 -18.45
CA THR A 465 -20.82 -27.83 -19.74
C THR A 465 -21.68 -29.10 -19.66
N THR A 466 -21.71 -29.78 -18.52
CA THR A 466 -22.52 -31.00 -18.28
C THR A 466 -23.12 -31.02 -16.87
N THR A 467 -24.26 -31.71 -16.68
CA THR A 467 -24.99 -31.74 -15.40
C THR A 467 -24.36 -32.62 -14.32
N ASN A 468 -23.46 -33.53 -14.67
CA ASN A 468 -22.86 -34.52 -13.77
C ASN A 468 -21.67 -34.01 -12.96
N THR A 469 -21.31 -32.72 -13.09
CA THR A 469 -20.15 -32.10 -12.44
C THR A 469 -20.52 -30.88 -11.59
N SER A 470 -21.77 -30.73 -11.15
CA SER A 470 -22.15 -29.69 -10.18
C SER A 470 -21.46 -29.96 -8.82
N PRO A 471 -20.80 -28.97 -8.20
CA PRO A 471 -20.19 -29.12 -6.88
C PRO A 471 -21.21 -29.52 -5.79
N SER A 472 -20.71 -30.03 -4.66
CA SER A 472 -21.56 -30.60 -3.60
C SER A 472 -22.23 -29.56 -2.70
N GLY A 473 -21.76 -28.32 -2.66
CA GLY A 473 -22.30 -27.29 -1.77
C GLY A 473 -22.26 -27.73 -0.31
N VAL A 474 -21.11 -28.25 0.11
CA VAL A 474 -20.82 -28.68 1.48
C VAL A 474 -19.59 -27.90 1.92
N ALA A 475 -19.78 -27.05 2.93
CA ALA A 475 -18.76 -26.19 3.51
C ALA A 475 -17.48 -26.94 3.91
N ASP A 476 -16.35 -26.62 3.26
CA ASP A 476 -15.00 -26.91 3.75
C ASP A 476 -14.17 -25.62 3.89
N PRO A 477 -14.12 -24.99 5.08
CA PRO A 477 -13.40 -23.74 5.31
C PRO A 477 -11.90 -23.77 4.99
N ASN A 478 -11.31 -24.96 4.83
CA ASN A 478 -9.91 -25.14 4.48
C ASN A 478 -9.67 -25.12 2.96
N THR A 479 -10.70 -25.44 2.17
CA THR A 479 -10.66 -25.54 0.71
C THR A 479 -11.33 -24.33 0.06
N ASP A 480 -12.49 -23.92 0.59
CA ASP A 480 -13.39 -22.92 -0.02
C ASP A 480 -13.13 -21.50 0.52
N GLY A 481 -12.37 -21.37 1.61
CA GLY A 481 -12.13 -20.11 2.30
C GLY A 481 -13.21 -19.75 3.32
N THR A 482 -13.17 -18.53 3.87
CA THR A 482 -14.15 -18.06 4.88
C THR A 482 -14.54 -16.61 4.69
N ASP A 483 -15.83 -16.28 4.86
CA ASP A 483 -16.37 -14.92 4.85
C ASP A 483 -15.95 -14.23 6.17
N SER A 484 -14.66 -13.91 6.22
CA SER A 484 -13.88 -13.68 7.43
C SER A 484 -14.12 -12.34 8.12
N ASN A 485 -15.11 -11.56 7.66
CA ASN A 485 -15.47 -10.27 8.23
C ASN A 485 -16.25 -10.39 9.55
N ASN A 486 -15.48 -10.73 10.59
CA ASN A 486 -15.70 -10.43 12.01
C ASN A 486 -17.14 -10.62 12.52
N GLY A 487 -17.64 -11.86 12.42
CA GLY A 487 -18.90 -12.28 13.02
C GLY A 487 -20.19 -11.87 12.28
N GLY A 488 -20.10 -11.12 11.18
CA GLY A 488 -21.26 -10.60 10.44
C GLY A 488 -21.76 -11.49 9.28
N ASN A 489 -20.86 -12.22 8.62
CA ASN A 489 -21.12 -13.00 7.41
C ASN A 489 -21.95 -12.27 6.33
N ASN A 490 -21.33 -11.28 5.70
CA ASN A 490 -22.01 -10.32 4.84
C ASN A 490 -21.84 -10.59 3.33
N ASN A 491 -21.26 -11.73 2.94
CA ASN A 491 -20.89 -12.08 1.57
C ASN A 491 -19.86 -11.10 1.00
N GLN A 492 -18.75 -10.92 1.72
CA GLN A 492 -17.60 -10.13 1.24
C GLN A 492 -16.29 -10.92 1.35
N GLY A 493 -16.37 -12.23 1.14
CA GLY A 493 -15.24 -13.08 0.82
C GLY A 493 -14.62 -12.72 -0.54
N THR A 494 -13.51 -13.38 -0.86
CA THR A 494 -12.70 -13.12 -2.06
C THR A 494 -12.05 -14.42 -2.54
N GLY A 495 -12.62 -15.02 -3.58
CA GLY A 495 -12.17 -16.33 -4.05
C GLY A 495 -13.23 -17.07 -4.89
N PRO A 496 -12.79 -17.99 -5.76
CA PRO A 496 -13.64 -18.60 -6.79
C PRO A 496 -14.59 -19.72 -6.29
N GLY A 497 -14.49 -20.09 -5.01
CA GLY A 497 -15.23 -21.21 -4.40
C GLY A 497 -16.52 -20.83 -3.67
N GLY A 498 -16.73 -19.55 -3.38
CA GLY A 498 -17.75 -19.06 -2.47
C GLY A 498 -17.41 -19.39 -1.01
N GLU A 499 -17.06 -18.35 -0.24
CA GLU A 499 -16.51 -18.51 1.10
C GLU A 499 -17.53 -18.92 2.17
N ASP A 500 -17.08 -19.80 3.07
CA ASP A 500 -17.93 -20.36 4.11
C ASP A 500 -18.35 -19.39 5.23
N ASN A 501 -19.57 -19.62 5.74
CA ASN A 501 -20.12 -18.92 6.90
C ASN A 501 -19.79 -19.56 8.23
N VAL A 502 -18.91 -18.91 9.00
CA VAL A 502 -18.27 -19.50 10.20
C VAL A 502 -18.69 -18.85 11.54
N PHE A 503 -18.78 -19.63 12.63
CA PHE A 503 -19.15 -19.18 14.00
C PHE A 503 -18.48 -19.98 15.16
N THR A 504 -18.15 -19.36 16.32
CA THR A 504 -17.27 -19.92 17.41
C THR A 504 -17.57 -19.39 18.86
N ILE A 505 -17.02 -19.97 19.96
CA ILE A 505 -17.26 -19.65 21.42
C ILE A 505 -15.96 -19.78 22.30
N ASN A 506 -15.72 -19.06 23.43
CA ASN A 506 -14.49 -19.12 24.30
C ASN A 506 -14.59 -18.74 25.83
N PRO A 507 -13.59 -19.04 26.73
CA PRO A 507 -13.62 -18.82 28.23
C PRO A 507 -12.44 -18.02 28.92
N PRO A 508 -12.43 -17.73 30.28
CA PRO A 508 -11.47 -16.82 30.99
C PRO A 508 -10.87 -17.23 32.40
N GLY A 509 -9.87 -16.50 32.98
CA GLY A 509 -9.59 -16.37 34.46
C GLY A 509 -8.12 -16.22 35.01
N SER A 510 -7.86 -15.39 36.06
CA SER A 510 -6.50 -15.11 36.69
C SER A 510 -6.44 -14.26 38.04
N ILE A 511 -5.24 -14.03 38.63
CA ILE A 511 -4.85 -12.86 39.52
C ILE A 511 -4.42 -11.68 38.63
N LEU A 512 -4.43 -10.43 39.12
CA LEU A 512 -4.22 -9.23 38.32
C LEU A 512 -3.05 -8.33 38.83
N ASN A 513 -2.20 -7.85 37.91
CA ASN A 513 -1.11 -6.88 38.13
C ASN A 513 -0.76 -6.21 36.80
N GLY A 514 -0.98 -4.91 36.68
CA GLY A 514 -0.93 -4.18 35.41
C GLY A 514 -0.66 -2.67 35.61
N PRO A 515 -1.00 -1.82 34.63
CA PRO A 515 -0.74 -0.38 34.70
C PRO A 515 -1.60 0.34 35.76
N GLN A 516 -1.27 1.61 36.06
CA GLN A 516 -1.96 2.39 37.08
C GLN A 516 -3.50 2.39 36.92
N GLY A 517 -4.19 1.92 37.97
CA GLY A 517 -5.64 1.81 38.02
C GLY A 517 -6.24 0.71 37.12
N GLN A 518 -5.41 -0.06 36.42
CA GLN A 518 -5.79 -1.05 35.41
C GLN A 518 -5.06 -2.38 35.65
N ALA A 519 -5.10 -2.89 36.89
CA ALA A 519 -4.43 -4.14 37.25
C ALA A 519 -4.85 -5.36 36.41
N GLY A 520 -6.09 -5.34 35.89
CA GLY A 520 -6.62 -6.33 34.94
C GLY A 520 -6.61 -5.86 33.49
N ALA A 521 -5.59 -5.08 33.12
CA ALA A 521 -5.30 -4.83 31.73
C ALA A 521 -5.10 -6.16 30.99
N ILE A 522 -5.42 -6.17 29.71
CA ILE A 522 -5.28 -7.31 28.82
C ILE A 522 -4.24 -6.90 27.79
N GLY A 523 -3.15 -7.64 27.68
CA GLY A 523 -2.08 -7.39 26.73
C GLY A 523 -2.29 -8.03 25.35
N PRO A 524 -1.29 -7.94 24.46
CA PRO A 524 -1.45 -8.25 23.04
C PRO A 524 -1.83 -9.69 22.68
N ASN A 525 -1.56 -10.67 23.53
CA ASN A 525 -1.98 -12.06 23.34
C ASN A 525 -3.41 -12.36 23.84
N GLY A 526 -4.18 -11.32 24.22
CA GLY A 526 -5.53 -11.47 24.74
C GLY A 526 -5.60 -11.89 26.20
N THR A 527 -4.48 -11.79 26.93
CA THR A 527 -4.35 -12.23 28.33
C THR A 527 -3.91 -11.10 29.23
N ASN A 528 -4.22 -11.21 30.53
CA ASN A 528 -3.70 -10.29 31.54
C ASN A 528 -2.18 -10.45 31.80
N GLN A 529 -1.54 -11.51 31.28
CA GLN A 529 -0.13 -11.84 31.53
C GLN A 529 0.85 -11.13 30.57
N THR A 530 0.38 -10.19 29.76
CA THR A 530 1.20 -9.41 28.81
C THR A 530 0.83 -7.93 28.78
N ASP A 531 0.15 -7.46 29.84
CA ASP A 531 -0.16 -6.05 30.01
C ASP A 531 1.11 -5.20 30.14
N PHE A 532 0.97 -3.90 29.86
CA PHE A 532 2.12 -3.03 29.70
C PHE A 532 1.83 -1.53 29.89
N ALA A 533 2.88 -0.83 30.31
CA ALA A 533 2.98 0.61 30.24
C ALA A 533 4.19 1.08 29.40
N ASN A 534 3.93 1.86 28.35
CA ASN A 534 4.97 2.53 27.56
C ASN A 534 5.24 3.94 28.13
N LYS A 535 6.50 4.31 28.38
CA LYS A 535 6.95 5.68 28.69
C LYS A 535 8.26 6.01 27.99
N SER A 536 8.56 7.29 27.75
CA SER A 536 9.77 7.72 27.06
C SER A 536 10.55 8.79 27.83
N ALA A 537 11.87 8.79 27.67
CA ALA A 537 12.75 9.87 28.09
C ALA A 537 13.08 10.80 26.91
N PRO A 538 13.12 12.14 27.10
CA PRO A 538 13.40 13.09 26.04
C PRO A 538 14.85 13.01 25.55
N ILE A 539 15.05 13.32 24.27
CA ILE A 539 16.36 13.29 23.59
C ILE A 539 16.72 14.67 23.01
N ALA A 540 18.02 14.96 22.94
CA ALA A 540 18.55 16.21 22.39
C ALA A 540 18.32 16.31 20.87
N ALA A 541 18.12 17.54 20.38
CA ALA A 541 17.94 17.82 18.96
C ALA A 541 19.20 17.50 18.13
N GLY A 542 18.99 17.02 16.90
CA GLY A 542 20.07 16.70 15.94
C GLY A 542 20.66 15.30 16.07
N LEU A 543 20.32 14.55 17.12
CA LEU A 543 20.64 13.12 17.22
C LEU A 543 19.73 12.32 16.28
N LYS A 544 20.31 11.31 15.64
CA LYS A 544 19.66 10.43 14.65
C LYS A 544 19.41 9.05 15.24
N THR A 545 18.52 8.31 14.61
CA THR A 545 18.21 6.90 14.92
C THR A 545 19.50 6.06 15.00
N GLY A 546 19.73 5.44 16.17
CA GLY A 546 20.92 4.63 16.45
C GLY A 546 22.11 5.39 17.06
N ASP A 547 22.07 6.72 17.19
CA ASP A 547 23.11 7.47 17.92
C ASP A 547 23.10 7.09 19.42
N PRO A 548 24.26 6.95 20.10
CA PRO A 548 24.33 6.67 21.53
C PRO A 548 23.72 7.80 22.38
N VAL A 549 22.99 7.44 23.44
CA VAL A 549 22.33 8.39 24.34
C VAL A 549 22.42 7.95 25.80
N ASN A 550 22.40 8.92 26.72
CA ASN A 550 22.25 8.69 28.16
C ASN A 550 20.92 9.35 28.60
N PRO A 551 19.79 8.63 28.58
CA PRO A 551 18.49 9.20 28.93
C PRO A 551 18.39 9.48 30.43
N ALA A 552 17.40 10.28 30.83
CA ALA A 552 17.01 10.35 32.24
C ALA A 552 16.23 9.09 32.65
N ALA A 553 16.38 8.66 33.90
CA ALA A 553 15.63 7.52 34.46
C ALA A 553 14.11 7.74 34.39
N VAL A 554 13.37 6.70 34.01
CA VAL A 554 11.92 6.75 33.75
C VAL A 554 11.16 6.02 34.85
N THR A 555 10.13 6.65 35.41
CA THR A 555 9.32 6.10 36.51
C THR A 555 7.90 5.74 36.06
N PHE A 556 7.49 4.51 36.35
CA PHE A 556 6.18 3.92 36.14
C PHE A 556 5.40 3.84 37.45
N THR A 557 4.07 3.82 37.33
CA THR A 557 3.14 3.53 38.44
C THR A 557 2.25 2.40 37.96
N ASN A 558 2.20 1.33 38.74
CA ASN A 558 1.57 0.06 38.38
C ASN A 558 0.64 -0.34 39.54
N THR A 559 -0.35 -1.19 39.27
CA THR A 559 -1.36 -1.60 40.25
C THR A 559 -1.45 -3.10 40.31
N VAL A 560 -1.35 -3.68 41.52
CA VAL A 560 -1.68 -5.08 41.80
C VAL A 560 -3.08 -5.18 42.40
N GLN A 561 -3.84 -6.21 42.04
CA GLN A 561 -5.21 -6.40 42.51
C GLN A 561 -5.50 -7.86 42.86
N ASN A 562 -6.24 -8.06 43.94
CA ASN A 562 -6.96 -9.30 44.20
C ASN A 562 -8.41 -9.14 43.69
N PRO A 563 -8.82 -9.80 42.57
CA PRO A 563 -10.18 -9.68 42.02
C PRO A 563 -11.29 -9.92 43.03
N SER A 564 -12.43 -9.24 42.86
CA SER A 564 -13.66 -9.53 43.61
C SER A 564 -14.29 -10.90 43.27
N SER A 565 -13.83 -11.55 42.20
CA SER A 565 -14.15 -12.94 41.86
C SER A 565 -13.40 -13.98 42.68
N ASN A 566 -12.34 -13.58 43.40
CA ASN A 566 -11.60 -14.48 44.27
C ASN A 566 -12.31 -14.67 45.61
N THR A 567 -12.19 -15.87 46.18
CA THR A 567 -12.87 -16.26 47.43
C THR A 567 -12.02 -16.08 48.69
N SER A 568 -10.75 -15.66 48.55
CA SER A 568 -9.78 -15.49 49.64
C SER A 568 -8.94 -14.22 49.45
N GLN A 569 -8.42 -13.67 50.55
CA GLN A 569 -7.34 -12.68 50.48
C GLN A 569 -6.05 -13.31 49.91
N LEU A 570 -5.16 -12.48 49.36
CA LEU A 570 -3.83 -12.90 48.95
C LEU A 570 -2.82 -12.38 49.98
N ASP A 571 -2.02 -13.26 50.58
CA ASP A 571 -0.99 -12.89 51.55
C ASP A 571 0.41 -13.04 50.92
N ASN A 572 1.38 -12.25 51.40
CA ASN A 572 2.77 -12.23 50.91
C ASN A 572 2.91 -12.02 49.39
N VAL A 573 2.10 -11.12 48.81
CA VAL A 573 2.20 -10.77 47.39
C VAL A 573 3.56 -10.09 47.14
N THR A 574 4.41 -10.73 46.34
CA THR A 574 5.80 -10.32 46.09
C THR A 574 5.93 -9.72 44.69
N LEU A 575 6.70 -8.63 44.57
CA LEU A 575 6.92 -7.86 43.35
C LEU A 575 8.40 -7.81 42.99
N GLU A 576 8.77 -8.33 41.81
CA GLU A 576 10.16 -8.45 41.35
C GLU A 576 10.31 -8.22 39.85
N PRO A 577 11.43 -7.66 39.38
CA PRO A 577 11.78 -7.67 37.96
C PRO A 577 12.40 -9.02 37.62
N ILE A 578 11.90 -9.66 36.56
CA ILE A 578 12.46 -10.92 36.04
C ILE A 578 13.17 -10.66 34.72
N SER A 579 14.20 -11.45 34.41
CA SER A 579 14.89 -11.31 33.13
C SER A 579 13.95 -11.64 31.97
N ALA A 580 14.24 -11.10 30.78
CA ALA A 580 13.57 -11.48 29.54
C ALA A 580 13.52 -13.01 29.34
N THR A 581 14.62 -13.70 29.68
CA THR A 581 14.74 -15.15 29.59
C THR A 581 13.91 -15.87 30.64
N LEU A 582 13.86 -15.38 31.89
CA LEU A 582 13.00 -15.96 32.93
C LEU A 582 11.51 -15.71 32.63
N ALA A 583 11.13 -14.53 32.13
CA ALA A 583 9.77 -14.26 31.66
C ALA A 583 9.34 -15.22 30.54
N ALA A 584 10.24 -15.55 29.61
CA ALA A 584 10.01 -16.55 28.58
C ALA A 584 9.99 -18.00 29.14
N ALA A 585 10.78 -18.31 30.17
CA ALA A 585 10.89 -19.65 30.77
C ALA A 585 9.86 -19.97 31.85
N ALA A 586 9.19 -18.96 32.41
CA ALA A 586 8.15 -19.03 33.44
C ALA A 586 6.83 -19.72 32.98
N THR A 587 6.89 -20.49 31.91
CA THR A 587 5.77 -20.71 30.98
C THR A 587 5.60 -22.18 30.58
N GLY A 588 6.49 -23.07 31.04
CA GLY A 588 6.37 -24.52 30.96
C GLY A 588 6.90 -25.19 32.24
N THR A 589 6.49 -26.40 32.62
CA THR A 589 5.63 -27.37 31.92
C THR A 589 4.54 -27.90 32.87
N ALA A 590 3.41 -27.20 32.98
CA ALA A 590 2.12 -27.69 33.53
C ALA A 590 0.95 -26.68 33.36
N ILE A 591 0.98 -25.81 32.34
CA ILE A 591 -0.04 -24.77 32.10
C ILE A 591 -0.36 -24.77 30.60
N ALA A 592 -1.61 -25.07 30.23
CA ALA A 592 -1.96 -25.42 28.85
C ALA A 592 -2.70 -24.32 28.05
N ASN A 593 -3.05 -23.17 28.66
CA ASN A 593 -3.94 -22.15 28.07
C ASN A 593 -3.40 -20.70 28.20
N TYR A 594 -2.08 -20.50 28.15
CA TYR A 594 -1.50 -19.16 27.97
C TYR A 594 -0.37 -19.24 26.92
N ASP A 595 -0.62 -18.73 25.71
CA ASP A 595 0.39 -18.67 24.66
C ASP A 595 1.43 -17.60 24.99
N LEU A 596 2.63 -18.09 25.29
CA LEU A 596 3.78 -17.30 25.72
C LEU A 596 4.93 -17.35 24.69
N SER A 597 4.67 -17.88 23.49
CA SER A 597 5.43 -17.53 22.28
C SER A 597 5.17 -16.07 21.86
N ASN A 598 4.12 -15.47 22.41
CA ASN A 598 3.64 -14.12 22.16
C ASN A 598 3.91 -13.11 23.31
N LEU A 599 4.95 -13.30 24.13
CA LEU A 599 5.53 -12.18 24.89
C LEU A 599 6.26 -11.25 23.89
N PRO A 600 5.76 -10.04 23.57
CA PRO A 600 6.36 -9.22 22.54
C PRO A 600 7.55 -8.44 23.12
N LEU A 601 8.64 -9.16 23.37
CA LEU A 601 9.97 -8.60 23.56
C LEU A 601 10.59 -8.24 22.19
N THR A 602 9.81 -7.56 21.35
CA THR A 602 10.23 -6.99 20.06
C THR A 602 11.12 -5.75 20.24
N ASN A 603 11.21 -5.26 21.49
CA ASN A 603 12.10 -4.22 21.94
C ASN A 603 13.57 -4.67 21.99
N ALA A 604 14.49 -3.71 22.07
CA ALA A 604 15.91 -4.00 22.19
C ALA A 604 16.23 -4.71 23.52
N PRO A 605 17.26 -5.59 23.56
CA PRO A 605 17.74 -6.15 24.81
C PRO A 605 18.19 -5.02 25.75
N LEU A 606 17.86 -5.16 27.03
CA LEU A 606 18.30 -4.23 28.07
C LEU A 606 19.83 -4.19 28.13
N PRO A 607 20.48 -3.01 28.10
CA PRO A 607 21.93 -2.91 28.27
C PRO A 607 22.38 -3.37 29.66
N GLU A 608 23.52 -4.06 29.73
CA GLU A 608 24.17 -4.45 30.98
C GLU A 608 24.41 -3.24 31.90
N GLY A 609 24.11 -3.38 33.19
CA GLY A 609 24.15 -2.27 34.15
C GLY A 609 22.88 -1.42 34.22
N THR A 610 21.84 -1.73 33.43
CA THR A 610 20.48 -1.16 33.65
C THR A 610 20.03 -1.40 35.09
N THR A 611 19.51 -0.38 35.75
CA THR A 611 18.97 -0.52 37.12
C THR A 611 17.45 -0.40 37.14
N VAL A 612 16.83 -1.17 38.04
CA VAL A 612 15.38 -1.20 38.25
C VAL A 612 15.11 -1.08 39.74
N LEU A 613 14.38 -0.06 40.16
CA LEU A 613 14.02 0.20 41.56
C LEU A 613 12.51 0.04 41.73
N ILE A 614 12.07 -0.98 42.47
CA ILE A 614 10.65 -1.18 42.81
C ILE A 614 10.39 -0.60 44.20
N ALA A 615 9.32 0.18 44.37
CA ALA A 615 8.97 0.81 45.64
C ALA A 615 7.47 0.69 45.98
N TYR A 616 7.18 0.38 47.24
CA TYR A 616 5.83 0.32 47.80
C TYR A 616 5.83 0.85 49.25
N GLY A 617 4.89 1.74 49.57
CA GLY A 617 4.83 2.39 50.88
C GLY A 617 6.12 3.14 51.21
N ASN A 618 6.83 2.72 52.27
CA ASN A 618 8.11 3.26 52.70
C ASN A 618 9.30 2.31 52.44
N ARG A 619 9.16 1.31 51.55
CA ARG A 619 10.21 0.34 51.18
C ARG A 619 10.56 0.45 49.69
N ALA A 620 11.81 0.19 49.34
CA ALA A 620 12.25 0.01 47.96
C ALA A 620 13.32 -1.09 47.85
N ALA A 621 13.36 -1.76 46.70
CA ALA A 621 14.33 -2.79 46.34
C ALA A 621 14.98 -2.44 45.00
N LEU A 622 16.31 -2.36 44.97
CA LEU A 622 17.11 -2.00 43.79
C LEU A 622 17.73 -3.25 43.17
N TYR A 623 17.47 -3.43 41.88
CA TYR A 623 18.02 -4.49 41.05
C TYR A 623 18.94 -3.90 40.00
N THR A 624 19.97 -4.65 39.62
CA THR A 624 20.91 -4.28 38.55
C THR A 624 21.04 -5.45 37.59
N LEU A 625 20.81 -5.20 36.30
CA LEU A 625 20.99 -6.19 35.25
C LEU A 625 22.48 -6.53 35.13
N THR A 626 22.82 -7.79 35.36
CA THR A 626 24.17 -8.33 35.31
C THR A 626 24.15 -9.68 34.61
N SER A 627 24.85 -9.81 33.49
CA SER A 627 24.88 -11.03 32.66
C SER A 627 23.50 -11.52 32.22
N GLY A 628 22.62 -10.58 31.87
CA GLY A 628 21.23 -10.83 31.48
C GLY A 628 20.24 -11.10 32.62
N GLU A 629 20.66 -11.13 33.88
CA GLU A 629 19.80 -11.37 35.04
C GLU A 629 19.71 -10.17 35.98
N PHE A 630 18.53 -9.93 36.57
CA PHE A 630 18.33 -8.88 37.57
C PHE A 630 18.81 -9.35 38.94
N VAL A 631 19.98 -8.86 39.36
CA VAL A 631 20.52 -9.12 40.69
C VAL A 631 20.00 -8.07 41.66
N LEU A 632 19.40 -8.49 42.78
CA LEU A 632 19.02 -7.60 43.87
C LEU A 632 20.29 -7.05 44.55
N THR A 633 20.63 -5.79 44.30
CA THR A 633 21.89 -5.18 44.75
C THR A 633 21.76 -4.41 46.06
N SER A 634 20.56 -3.90 46.42
CA SER A 634 20.31 -3.32 47.76
C SER A 634 18.81 -3.19 48.09
N SER A 635 18.48 -3.10 49.38
CA SER A 635 17.13 -2.74 49.88
C SER A 635 17.11 -1.41 50.68
N SER A 636 18.22 -0.66 50.68
CA SER A 636 18.32 0.66 51.34
C SER A 636 19.64 1.38 51.00
N PRO A 637 19.70 2.73 50.98
CA PRO A 637 18.64 3.73 50.80
C PRO A 637 18.71 4.41 49.41
N ALA A 638 17.57 4.88 48.90
CA ALA A 638 17.51 5.75 47.72
C ALA A 638 16.53 6.91 47.92
N THR A 639 16.91 8.13 47.55
CA THR A 639 15.97 9.25 47.37
C THR A 639 15.33 9.14 46.00
N VAL A 640 14.04 8.79 45.96
CA VAL A 640 13.27 8.68 44.73
C VAL A 640 12.37 9.89 44.60
N SER A 641 12.51 10.65 43.50
CA SER A 641 11.53 11.68 43.16
C SER A 641 10.39 11.03 42.36
N VAL A 642 9.27 10.80 43.04
CA VAL A 642 8.03 10.26 42.45
C VAL A 642 7.11 11.43 42.13
N SER A 643 6.80 11.67 40.85
CA SER A 643 5.91 12.75 40.40
C SER A 643 6.28 14.14 40.99
N GLY A 644 7.57 14.47 41.01
CA GLY A 644 8.09 15.72 41.57
C GLY A 644 8.16 15.78 43.10
N THR A 645 7.68 14.76 43.81
CA THR A 645 7.77 14.64 45.28
C THR A 645 8.95 13.74 45.65
N THR A 646 9.94 14.28 46.36
CA THR A 646 11.07 13.49 46.87
C THR A 646 10.62 12.62 48.04
N VAL A 647 10.49 11.31 47.80
CA VAL A 647 10.23 10.31 48.83
C VAL A 647 11.57 9.96 49.49
N THR A 648 11.74 10.40 50.74
CA THR A 648 12.91 10.03 51.55
C THR A 648 12.61 8.71 52.27
N ILE A 649 13.12 7.62 51.72
CA ILE A 649 12.99 6.28 52.30
C ILE A 649 13.85 6.19 53.56
N THR A 650 13.21 6.12 54.73
CA THR A 650 13.89 5.95 56.02
C THR A 650 13.92 4.46 56.37
N PRO A 651 15.10 3.86 56.68
CA PRO A 651 15.18 2.43 56.96
C PRO A 651 14.31 1.99 58.14
N GLY A 652 13.71 0.80 58.03
CA GLY A 652 13.39 0.01 59.22
C GLY A 652 14.71 -0.38 59.90
N ALA A 653 14.85 -0.09 61.20
CA ALA A 653 16.15 -0.05 61.90
C ALA A 653 16.86 -1.42 62.11
N ASN A 654 16.53 -2.47 61.35
CA ASN A 654 17.00 -3.84 61.55
C ASN A 654 17.15 -4.69 60.27
N GLU A 655 16.96 -4.18 59.04
CA GLU A 655 17.13 -5.00 57.83
C GLU A 655 18.61 -5.09 57.42
N THR A 656 19.23 -6.27 57.64
CA THR A 656 20.65 -6.54 57.37
C THR A 656 20.92 -7.32 56.08
N THR A 657 19.87 -7.66 55.33
CA THR A 657 19.91 -8.41 54.08
C THR A 657 18.99 -7.77 53.04
N PRO A 658 19.42 -7.60 51.77
CA PRO A 658 18.53 -7.20 50.69
C PRO A 658 17.34 -8.15 50.56
N ALA A 659 16.13 -7.59 50.44
CA ALA A 659 14.88 -8.33 50.27
C ALA A 659 14.01 -7.69 49.18
N PRO A 660 13.21 -8.47 48.45
CA PRO A 660 12.25 -7.97 47.47
C PRO A 660 11.07 -7.22 48.12
N ILE A 661 10.24 -6.58 47.30
CA ILE A 661 9.02 -5.92 47.79
C ILE A 661 7.95 -6.96 48.05
N ILE A 662 7.63 -7.17 49.33
CA ILE A 662 6.57 -8.05 49.80
C ILE A 662 5.45 -7.20 50.41
N ILE A 663 4.24 -7.35 49.86
CA ILE A 663 2.98 -6.78 50.37
C ILE A 663 2.34 -7.84 51.28
N PRO A 664 2.19 -7.60 52.60
CA PRO A 664 1.76 -8.64 53.54
C PRO A 664 0.38 -9.24 53.24
N THR A 665 -0.59 -8.42 52.85
CA THR A 665 -1.98 -8.83 52.54
C THR A 665 -2.59 -7.92 51.48
N VAL A 666 -3.34 -8.51 50.54
CA VAL A 666 -4.23 -7.86 49.57
C VAL A 666 -5.62 -8.47 49.71
N ALA A 667 -6.54 -7.72 50.33
CA ALA A 667 -7.90 -8.16 50.61
C ALA A 667 -8.72 -8.38 49.32
N ILE A 668 -9.80 -9.16 49.39
CA ILE A 668 -10.67 -9.44 48.23
C ILE A 668 -11.21 -8.13 47.65
N GLY A 669 -11.05 -7.92 46.35
CA GLY A 669 -11.44 -6.71 45.63
C GLY A 669 -10.47 -5.53 45.80
N GLN A 670 -9.40 -5.65 46.60
CA GLN A 670 -8.46 -4.55 46.84
C GLN A 670 -7.46 -4.40 45.70
N SER A 671 -7.23 -3.14 45.30
CA SER A 671 -6.15 -2.72 44.40
C SER A 671 -5.14 -1.86 45.15
N LEU A 672 -3.85 -1.99 44.83
CA LEU A 672 -2.74 -1.28 45.47
C LEU A 672 -1.72 -0.81 44.42
N ASP A 673 -1.35 0.46 44.47
CA ASP A 673 -0.36 1.06 43.58
C ASP A 673 1.07 0.88 44.11
N TYR A 674 2.01 0.59 43.20
CA TYR A 674 3.46 0.56 43.44
C TYR A 674 4.19 1.28 42.31
N TYR A 675 5.47 1.59 42.54
CA TYR A 675 6.31 2.35 41.60
C TYR A 675 7.48 1.51 41.10
N VAL A 676 7.88 1.75 39.85
CA VAL A 676 9.08 1.17 39.26
C VAL A 676 9.86 2.27 38.55
N GLN A 677 11.11 2.49 38.92
CA GLN A 677 12.02 3.38 38.21
C GLN A 677 13.05 2.55 37.44
N VAL A 678 13.26 2.88 36.17
CA VAL A 678 14.20 2.20 35.27
C VAL A 678 15.24 3.23 34.80
N ASP A 679 16.53 2.93 35.00
CA ASP A 679 17.65 3.77 34.58
C ASP A 679 18.54 3.00 33.60
N LEU A 680 18.71 3.55 32.39
CA LEU A 680 19.45 2.92 31.29
C LEU A 680 20.86 3.53 31.21
N PRO A 681 21.93 2.73 31.10
CA PRO A 681 23.28 3.25 31.05
C PRO A 681 23.54 3.97 29.72
N GLY A 682 24.39 5.00 29.75
CA GLY A 682 24.83 5.73 28.57
C GLY A 682 26.12 5.22 27.93
N GLY A 683 26.48 5.83 26.80
CA GLY A 683 27.72 5.56 26.07
C GLY A 683 27.59 4.49 24.99
N ALA A 684 28.71 4.05 24.39
CA ALA A 684 28.72 3.22 23.19
C ALA A 684 28.17 1.78 23.37
N ALA A 685 28.03 1.31 24.62
CA ALA A 685 27.37 0.05 24.97
C ALA A 685 26.04 0.25 25.73
N GLY A 686 25.57 1.49 25.81
CA GLY A 686 24.38 1.90 26.52
C GLY A 686 23.15 1.99 25.62
N ALA A 687 22.21 2.84 26.01
CA ALA A 687 21.03 3.11 25.21
C ALA A 687 21.36 3.86 23.90
N VAL A 688 20.53 3.67 22.87
CA VAL A 688 20.62 4.41 21.60
C VAL A 688 19.29 5.09 21.28
N VAL A 689 19.31 6.15 20.48
CA VAL A 689 18.14 6.93 20.08
C VAL A 689 17.11 6.07 19.34
N THR A 690 15.82 6.32 19.62
CA THR A 690 14.65 5.65 19.04
C THR A 690 14.72 4.13 19.19
N LYS A 691 14.78 3.67 20.44
CA LYS A 691 14.59 2.27 20.83
C LYS A 691 13.70 2.15 22.06
N GLY A 692 12.93 1.07 22.11
CA GLY A 692 12.23 0.61 23.31
C GLY A 692 13.02 -0.46 24.03
N TYR A 693 12.89 -0.51 25.36
CA TYR A 693 13.53 -1.47 26.27
C TYR A 693 12.47 -1.95 27.28
N SER A 694 12.29 -3.28 27.40
CA SER A 694 11.20 -3.87 28.21
C SER A 694 11.70 -4.44 29.53
N VAL A 695 11.04 -4.12 30.63
CA VAL A 695 11.30 -4.64 31.99
C VAL A 695 10.04 -5.35 32.51
N PRO A 696 9.98 -6.69 32.48
CA PRO A 696 8.87 -7.46 33.03
C PRO A 696 8.91 -7.46 34.57
N ILE A 697 7.77 -7.20 35.20
CA ILE A 697 7.56 -7.20 36.66
C ILE A 697 6.51 -8.26 37.00
N VAL A 698 6.93 -9.29 37.75
CA VAL A 698 6.02 -10.34 38.21
C VAL A 698 5.41 -9.97 39.56
N ALA A 699 4.12 -10.26 39.71
CA ALA A 699 3.40 -10.27 40.97
C ALA A 699 2.90 -11.69 41.26
N TYR A 700 3.22 -12.24 42.43
CA TYR A 700 2.84 -13.60 42.81
C TYR A 700 2.64 -13.74 44.32
N VAL A 701 1.83 -14.71 44.73
CA VAL A 701 1.72 -15.12 46.14
C VAL A 701 2.95 -15.95 46.51
N ASN A 702 3.83 -15.42 47.36
CA ASN A 702 5.05 -16.12 47.77
C ASN A 702 4.76 -17.11 48.91
N SER A 703 4.86 -18.41 48.61
CA SER A 703 4.62 -19.49 49.58
C SER A 703 5.83 -19.83 50.47
N ASN A 704 7.02 -19.27 50.19
CA ASN A 704 8.28 -19.58 50.87
C ASN A 704 8.88 -18.32 51.52
N THR A 705 8.32 -17.92 52.66
CA THR A 705 8.76 -16.72 53.41
C THR A 705 10.09 -16.88 54.17
N THR A 706 10.74 -18.04 54.09
CA THR A 706 11.84 -18.42 54.99
C THR A 706 13.26 -18.18 54.48
N ASP A 707 13.47 -17.99 53.17
CA ASP A 707 14.83 -17.93 52.58
C ASP A 707 15.19 -16.58 51.93
N GLY A 708 14.27 -15.60 51.96
CA GLY A 708 14.48 -14.27 51.39
C GLY A 708 14.73 -14.25 49.88
N SER A 709 14.39 -15.33 49.17
CA SER A 709 14.79 -15.49 47.77
C SER A 709 13.81 -14.88 46.77
N THR A 710 14.40 -14.55 45.62
CA THR A 710 13.72 -14.08 44.42
C THR A 710 12.88 -15.19 43.77
N PHE A 711 12.03 -14.81 42.81
CA PHE A 711 11.21 -15.69 41.98
C PHE A 711 12.05 -16.82 41.35
N LYS A 712 12.00 -18.01 41.94
CA LYS A 712 12.90 -19.14 41.66
C LYS A 712 12.39 -20.06 40.57
N THR A 713 13.17 -20.17 39.50
CA THR A 713 13.17 -21.34 38.61
C THR A 713 13.94 -22.49 39.27
N THR A 714 13.26 -23.58 39.64
CA THR A 714 13.96 -24.79 40.13
C THR A 714 14.26 -25.71 38.95
N GLY A 715 15.28 -25.36 38.17
CA GLY A 715 15.47 -25.93 36.83
C GLY A 715 14.49 -25.31 35.83
N THR A 716 13.97 -26.09 34.89
CA THR A 716 13.02 -25.62 33.85
C THR A 716 11.56 -25.58 34.32
N GLN A 717 11.30 -25.40 35.61
CA GLN A 717 9.95 -25.24 36.17
C GLN A 717 9.93 -24.09 37.18
N LEU A 718 8.86 -23.30 37.15
CA LEU A 718 8.52 -22.39 38.25
C LEU A 718 8.24 -23.19 39.53
N GLY A 719 8.84 -22.75 40.64
CA GLY A 719 8.54 -23.34 41.95
C GLY A 719 7.21 -22.84 42.51
N GLN A 720 6.21 -23.73 42.58
CA GLN A 720 5.00 -23.75 43.45
C GLN A 720 4.08 -22.51 43.61
N ASP A 721 4.47 -21.30 43.20
CA ASP A 721 3.72 -20.08 43.47
C ASP A 721 2.69 -19.79 42.36
N ASN A 722 1.42 -19.98 42.70
CA ASN A 722 0.24 -19.70 41.88
C ASN A 722 -0.86 -19.14 42.82
N PRO A 723 -1.51 -18.01 42.51
CA PRO A 723 -1.52 -17.33 41.21
C PRO A 723 -0.44 -16.25 41.03
N PHE A 724 -0.09 -15.97 39.76
CA PHE A 724 0.85 -14.92 39.36
C PHE A 724 0.37 -14.12 38.13
N ASN A 725 0.78 -12.85 38.00
CA ASN A 725 0.62 -12.03 36.79
C ASN A 725 1.89 -11.20 36.47
N ILE A 726 2.10 -10.82 35.19
CA ILE A 726 3.32 -10.13 34.73
C ILE A 726 2.97 -8.87 33.92
N GLU A 727 3.37 -7.71 34.44
CA GLU A 727 3.25 -6.39 33.79
C GLU A 727 4.58 -6.00 33.12
N ILE A 728 4.53 -5.35 31.95
CA ILE A 728 5.72 -5.01 31.16
C ILE A 728 5.92 -3.48 31.06
N ASN A 729 6.79 -2.95 31.91
CA ASN A 729 7.22 -1.55 31.84
C ASN A 729 8.19 -1.34 30.67
N ARG A 730 7.85 -0.49 29.69
CA ARG A 730 8.67 -0.23 28.49
C ARG A 730 9.20 1.20 28.44
N VAL A 731 10.52 1.36 28.44
CA VAL A 731 11.23 2.64 28.33
C VAL A 731 11.64 2.91 26.89
N TYR A 732 11.32 4.08 26.36
CA TYR A 732 11.71 4.54 25.03
C TYR A 732 12.68 5.73 25.06
N THR A 733 13.68 5.76 24.18
CA THR A 733 14.67 6.85 24.02
C THR A 733 14.28 7.81 22.88
N GLY A 734 13.14 8.47 23.04
CA GLY A 734 12.34 8.94 21.91
C GLY A 734 11.65 7.78 21.18
N TYR A 735 10.54 8.06 20.52
CA TYR A 735 9.68 7.03 19.91
C TYR A 735 9.11 7.39 18.53
N LEU A 736 9.60 8.47 17.89
CA LEU A 736 9.33 8.80 16.48
C LEU A 736 10.62 8.68 15.64
N ASP A 737 10.74 7.60 14.88
CA ASP A 737 11.85 7.36 13.94
C ASP A 737 11.63 8.16 12.64
N LEU A 738 12.70 8.72 12.06
CA LEU A 738 12.70 9.45 10.79
C LEU A 738 13.73 8.87 9.83
N VAL A 739 13.27 8.22 8.76
CA VAL A 739 14.14 7.68 7.71
C VAL A 739 13.86 8.39 6.39
N LYS A 740 14.92 8.89 5.75
CA LYS A 740 14.83 9.69 4.52
C LYS A 740 15.50 8.98 3.35
N LEU A 741 14.74 8.79 2.29
CA LEU A 741 15.18 8.21 1.03
C LEU A 741 14.99 9.23 -0.11
N SER A 742 15.70 9.00 -1.21
CA SER A 742 15.52 9.74 -2.45
C SER A 742 15.56 8.83 -3.66
N ARG A 743 14.86 9.22 -4.72
CA ARG A 743 15.02 8.67 -6.07
C ARG A 743 14.98 9.77 -7.11
N VAL A 744 15.45 9.48 -8.31
CA VAL A 744 15.34 10.35 -9.47
C VAL A 744 14.23 9.83 -10.38
N LEU A 745 13.34 10.72 -10.79
CA LEU A 745 12.32 10.49 -11.82
C LEU A 745 12.68 11.34 -13.05
N GLN A 746 12.33 10.86 -14.24
CA GLN A 746 12.66 11.52 -15.50
C GLN A 746 12.18 12.99 -15.55
N GLY A 747 10.98 13.28 -15.05
CA GLY A 747 10.40 14.63 -15.09
C GLY A 747 10.28 15.13 -16.53
N THR A 748 10.86 16.31 -16.82
CA THR A 748 11.03 16.82 -18.19
C THR A 748 12.47 16.65 -18.71
N GLY A 749 13.33 15.97 -17.95
CA GLY A 749 14.71 15.71 -18.31
C GLY A 749 14.88 14.42 -19.14
N PRO A 750 16.13 14.08 -19.50
CA PRO A 750 16.43 12.82 -20.17
C PRO A 750 16.21 11.61 -19.25
N ALA A 751 16.19 10.41 -19.84
CA ALA A 751 16.19 9.16 -19.10
C ALA A 751 17.40 9.06 -18.14
N LEU A 752 17.25 8.29 -17.07
CA LEU A 752 18.27 8.18 -16.02
C LEU A 752 19.55 7.52 -16.58
N SER A 753 20.67 8.24 -16.53
CA SER A 753 22.00 7.71 -16.91
C SER A 753 22.47 6.59 -15.97
N VAL A 754 21.99 6.58 -14.72
CA VAL A 754 22.21 5.52 -13.73
C VAL A 754 20.84 4.91 -13.36
N PRO A 755 20.46 3.73 -13.88
CA PRO A 755 19.15 3.13 -13.62
C PRO A 755 18.83 2.91 -12.13
N ALA A 756 19.85 2.65 -11.31
CA ALA A 756 19.72 2.50 -9.85
C ALA A 756 19.26 3.79 -9.13
N ASP A 757 19.35 4.96 -9.78
CA ASP A 757 18.85 6.21 -9.22
C ASP A 757 17.31 6.26 -9.17
N GLY A 758 16.63 5.49 -10.01
CA GLY A 758 15.16 5.38 -10.03
C GLY A 758 14.54 4.68 -8.82
N THR A 759 15.37 4.01 -8.01
CA THR A 759 14.94 3.31 -6.79
C THR A 759 15.15 4.21 -5.56
N PHE A 760 14.20 4.20 -4.63
CA PHE A 760 14.36 4.88 -3.34
C PHE A 760 15.50 4.27 -2.53
N SER A 761 16.52 5.07 -2.23
CA SER A 761 17.63 4.69 -1.34
C SER A 761 18.22 5.92 -0.65
N ASN A 762 19.15 5.69 0.27
CA ASN A 762 19.99 6.72 0.89
C ASN A 762 21.34 6.93 0.15
N THR A 763 21.60 6.21 -0.94
CA THR A 763 22.82 6.35 -1.76
C THR A 763 22.77 7.65 -2.58
N SER A 764 23.93 8.25 -2.84
CA SER A 764 24.00 9.46 -3.67
C SER A 764 23.43 9.24 -5.08
N LYS A 765 22.79 10.27 -5.64
CA LYS A 765 22.09 10.25 -6.93
C LYS A 765 22.73 11.18 -7.97
N THR A 766 22.40 11.01 -9.26
CA THR A 766 22.97 11.74 -10.40
C THR A 766 21.92 12.33 -11.38
N PRO A 767 20.97 13.17 -10.91
CA PRO A 767 19.92 13.75 -11.76
C PRO A 767 20.46 14.74 -12.79
N ALA A 768 19.94 14.72 -14.01
CA ALA A 768 20.12 15.78 -15.00
C ALA A 768 19.12 16.94 -14.79
N PRO A 769 19.34 18.14 -15.37
CA PRO A 769 18.33 19.19 -15.42
C PRO A 769 17.00 18.71 -16.00
N GLY A 770 15.89 19.21 -15.45
CA GLY A 770 14.55 18.73 -15.78
C GLY A 770 14.15 17.42 -15.11
N ASN A 771 15.09 16.59 -14.63
CA ASN A 771 14.76 15.46 -13.76
C ASN A 771 14.20 15.95 -12.42
N ILE A 772 13.43 15.08 -11.79
CA ILE A 772 12.80 15.30 -10.50
C ILE A 772 13.51 14.45 -9.46
N ILE A 773 14.00 15.07 -8.39
CA ILE A 773 14.38 14.38 -7.17
C ILE A 773 13.09 14.23 -6.34
N GLU A 774 12.62 13.00 -6.16
CA GLU A 774 11.53 12.70 -5.25
C GLU A 774 12.13 12.29 -3.90
N TYR A 775 11.80 13.05 -2.86
CA TYR A 775 12.18 12.75 -1.48
C TYR A 775 11.01 12.04 -0.80
N LEU A 776 11.33 10.95 -0.12
CA LEU A 776 10.41 10.25 0.77
C LEU A 776 11.00 10.29 2.18
N LEU A 777 10.23 10.79 3.13
CA LEU A 777 10.48 10.66 4.55
C LEU A 777 9.42 9.73 5.14
N SER A 778 9.82 8.61 5.73
CA SER A 778 8.95 7.82 6.59
C SER A 778 9.12 8.27 8.04
N TYR A 779 8.01 8.48 8.72
CA TYR A 779 7.98 8.82 10.13
C TYR A 779 7.15 7.78 10.89
N THR A 780 7.81 7.01 11.76
CA THR A 780 7.24 5.81 12.39
C THR A 780 7.18 5.98 13.91
N ASN A 781 5.99 5.81 14.50
CA ASN A 781 5.88 5.67 15.94
C ASN A 781 6.26 4.24 16.31
N ILE A 782 7.48 4.06 16.81
CA ILE A 782 8.08 2.74 17.11
C ILE A 782 7.59 2.12 18.42
N SER A 783 6.70 2.79 19.17
CA SER A 783 6.20 2.24 20.43
C SER A 783 5.14 1.15 20.21
N THR A 784 4.92 0.29 21.20
CA THR A 784 4.03 -0.87 21.06
C THR A 784 2.55 -0.44 20.93
N PRO A 785 1.80 -0.91 19.90
CA PRO A 785 0.37 -0.65 19.70
C PRO A 785 -0.51 -0.97 20.91
N ALA A 786 -1.61 -0.23 21.04
CA ALA A 786 -2.72 -0.64 21.88
C ALA A 786 -3.24 -1.99 21.37
N SER A 787 -3.10 -3.03 22.18
CA SER A 787 -3.76 -4.32 21.98
C SER A 787 -4.27 -4.81 23.33
N GLY A 788 -5.42 -5.48 23.32
CA GLY A 788 -6.25 -5.68 24.51
C GLY A 788 -6.74 -4.37 25.14
N SER A 789 -6.79 -4.28 26.47
CA SER A 789 -7.43 -3.18 27.22
C SER A 789 -6.56 -2.72 28.39
N GLY A 790 -6.73 -1.48 28.87
CA GLY A 790 -6.08 -0.97 30.09
C GLY A 790 -4.59 -0.57 29.96
N ASN A 791 -3.91 -0.95 28.87
CA ASN A 791 -2.49 -0.65 28.63
C ASN A 791 -2.20 0.84 28.40
N VAL A 792 -1.02 1.31 28.84
CA VAL A 792 -0.56 2.69 28.58
C VAL A 792 0.28 2.74 27.32
N VAL A 793 -0.14 3.60 26.37
CA VAL A 793 0.48 3.77 25.05
C VAL A 793 1.05 5.17 24.84
N LEU A 794 2.06 5.27 23.96
CA LEU A 794 2.69 6.53 23.57
C LEU A 794 2.20 6.96 22.20
N ASN A 795 1.16 7.78 22.15
CA ASN A 795 0.82 8.53 20.94
C ASN A 795 1.85 9.64 20.72
N ALA A 796 2.22 9.92 19.48
CA ALA A 796 3.02 11.09 19.13
C ALA A 796 2.06 12.19 18.67
N ASN A 797 1.81 13.20 19.51
CA ASN A 797 0.89 14.31 19.22
C ASN A 797 1.64 15.55 18.73
N ASN A 798 0.94 16.44 18.04
CA ASN A 798 1.45 17.73 17.56
C ASN A 798 2.80 17.58 16.82
N ILE A 799 2.90 16.57 15.95
CA ILE A 799 4.13 16.31 15.20
C ILE A 799 4.32 17.43 14.19
N VAL A 800 5.50 18.05 14.19
CA VAL A 800 5.89 19.02 13.16
C VAL A 800 7.20 18.55 12.55
N ILE A 801 7.17 18.20 11.27
CA ILE A 801 8.33 17.83 10.46
C ILE A 801 8.72 19.04 9.61
N THR A 802 10.01 19.38 9.60
CA THR A 802 10.57 20.51 8.86
C THR A 802 11.55 20.05 7.80
N GLU A 803 11.29 20.45 6.56
CA GLU A 803 12.19 20.34 5.41
C GLU A 803 12.56 21.75 4.94
N ASP A 804 13.69 22.29 5.41
CA ASP A 804 14.19 23.61 4.99
C ASP A 804 15.38 23.45 4.04
N GLY A 805 15.26 23.95 2.81
CA GLY A 805 16.26 23.86 1.76
C GLY A 805 17.21 25.04 1.66
N ALA A 806 17.05 26.04 2.53
CA ALA A 806 17.90 27.22 2.64
C ALA A 806 18.80 27.21 3.88
N VAL A 807 18.52 26.35 4.86
CA VAL A 807 19.30 26.20 6.10
C VAL A 807 20.29 25.04 5.99
N ALA A 808 21.59 25.31 6.23
CA ALA A 808 22.64 24.30 6.23
C ALA A 808 22.35 23.16 7.23
N PRO A 809 22.62 21.88 6.89
CA PRO A 809 23.40 21.40 5.74
C PRO A 809 22.64 21.31 4.41
N ASN A 810 21.35 21.63 4.38
CA ASN A 810 20.53 21.55 3.17
C ASN A 810 20.80 22.74 2.24
N ASN A 811 20.66 22.54 0.93
CA ASN A 811 20.89 23.59 -0.08
C ASN A 811 19.94 23.53 -1.29
N TRP A 812 19.01 22.57 -1.33
CA TRP A 812 18.19 22.24 -2.50
C TRP A 812 17.30 23.38 -3.01
N ALA A 813 16.95 24.36 -2.18
CA ALA A 813 16.09 25.47 -2.59
C ALA A 813 16.70 26.35 -3.69
N THR A 814 18.04 26.41 -3.74
CA THR A 814 18.76 27.24 -4.72
C THR A 814 18.87 26.59 -6.10
N THR A 815 18.96 25.26 -6.16
CA THR A 815 19.25 24.47 -7.37
C THR A 815 18.02 23.77 -7.96
N THR A 816 16.91 23.72 -7.22
CA THR A 816 15.67 23.03 -7.66
C THR A 816 14.45 23.94 -7.58
N LEU A 817 13.43 23.64 -8.37
CA LEU A 817 12.08 24.20 -8.25
C LEU A 817 11.17 23.23 -7.50
N ASN A 818 10.18 23.77 -6.80
CA ASN A 818 9.07 22.98 -6.28
C ASN A 818 8.27 22.42 -7.46
N VAL A 819 7.98 21.12 -7.47
CA VAL A 819 7.02 20.57 -8.44
C VAL A 819 5.62 20.79 -7.88
N PRO A 820 4.77 21.61 -8.51
CA PRO A 820 3.48 22.03 -7.96
C PRO A 820 2.62 20.87 -7.49
N SER A 821 2.03 21.00 -6.32
CA SER A 821 1.10 20.01 -5.77
C SER A 821 1.65 18.57 -5.76
N THR A 822 2.93 18.36 -5.46
CA THR A 822 3.53 17.02 -5.25
C THR A 822 3.79 16.67 -3.80
N ALA A 823 3.84 17.66 -2.90
CA ALA A 823 3.97 17.44 -1.48
C ALA A 823 2.69 16.75 -0.94
N ARG A 824 2.85 15.58 -0.29
CA ARG A 824 1.75 14.72 0.18
C ARG A 824 2.10 13.99 1.46
N VAL A 825 1.05 13.65 2.21
CA VAL A 825 1.10 12.80 3.41
C VAL A 825 0.25 11.55 3.16
N ASP A 826 0.73 10.37 3.58
CA ASP A 826 0.02 9.09 3.47
C ASP A 826 0.19 8.25 4.75
N GLN A 827 -0.73 7.31 5.02
CA GLN A 827 -0.81 6.54 6.28
C GLN A 827 -0.47 5.05 6.16
N ASP A 828 -0.71 4.43 5.00
CA ASP A 828 -1.12 3.02 4.99
C ASP A 828 0.03 2.01 4.80
N GLY A 829 1.25 2.34 5.28
CA GLY A 829 2.46 1.51 5.06
C GLY A 829 2.89 1.35 3.59
N THR A 830 2.05 1.77 2.64
CA THR A 830 2.28 1.76 1.21
C THR A 830 2.98 3.04 0.77
N GLN A 831 3.92 2.90 -0.18
CA GLN A 831 4.62 4.02 -0.78
C GLN A 831 3.61 5.00 -1.43
N PRO A 832 3.57 6.30 -1.05
CA PRO A 832 2.53 7.21 -1.52
C PRO A 832 2.41 7.24 -3.04
N THR A 833 1.26 6.78 -3.53
CA THR A 833 0.92 6.82 -4.97
C THR A 833 0.47 8.23 -5.37
N PRO A 834 0.38 8.57 -6.67
CA PRO A 834 0.04 9.94 -7.08
C PRO A 834 -1.35 10.46 -6.63
N ASN A 835 -2.28 9.57 -6.24
CA ASN A 835 -3.71 9.89 -6.11
C ASN A 835 -4.35 9.60 -4.74
N THR A 836 -3.61 9.15 -3.72
CA THR A 836 -4.18 8.98 -2.37
C THR A 836 -4.44 10.33 -1.68
N VAL A 837 -5.60 10.44 -1.02
CA VAL A 837 -6.01 11.62 -0.22
C VAL A 837 -5.49 11.43 1.21
N PRO A 838 -4.86 12.44 1.84
CA PRO A 838 -4.34 12.31 3.20
C PRO A 838 -5.48 12.04 4.20
N THR A 839 -5.40 10.91 4.91
CA THR A 839 -6.37 10.49 5.94
C THR A 839 -6.00 10.92 7.36
N TYR A 840 -4.76 11.35 7.62
CA TYR A 840 -4.52 12.29 8.73
C TYR A 840 -4.95 13.67 8.26
N ASN A 841 -5.50 14.49 9.17
CA ASN A 841 -5.67 15.93 8.96
C ASN A 841 -4.30 16.66 8.99
N ALA A 842 -3.29 16.09 8.33
CA ALA A 842 -1.94 16.61 8.26
C ALA A 842 -1.91 17.80 7.31
N VAL A 843 -1.33 18.91 7.77
CA VAL A 843 -1.30 20.18 7.03
C VAL A 843 0.13 20.49 6.62
N ILE A 844 0.41 20.32 5.31
CA ILE A 844 1.65 20.81 4.72
C ILE A 844 1.52 22.31 4.49
N THR A 845 2.35 23.10 5.18
CA THR A 845 2.50 24.54 4.97
C THR A 845 3.77 24.82 4.17
N PHE A 846 3.63 25.61 3.11
CA PHE A 846 4.69 25.94 2.16
C PHE A 846 5.25 27.33 2.47
N PHE A 847 6.56 27.53 2.33
CA PHE A 847 7.20 28.82 2.57
C PHE A 847 8.21 29.18 1.48
N THR A 848 8.25 30.46 1.14
CA THR A 848 9.32 31.09 0.35
C THR A 848 10.07 32.03 1.28
N GLY A 849 11.25 31.62 1.74
CA GLY A 849 11.92 32.22 2.88
C GLY A 849 11.09 32.04 4.17
N ALA A 850 10.84 33.14 4.89
CA ALA A 850 10.01 33.15 6.09
C ALA A 850 8.50 33.29 5.82
N THR A 851 8.10 33.60 4.57
CA THR A 851 6.71 33.93 4.21
C THR A 851 5.97 32.68 3.73
N ALA A 852 4.77 32.44 4.26
CA ALA A 852 3.92 31.34 3.80
C ALA A 852 3.41 31.58 2.36
N THR A 853 3.32 30.52 1.56
CA THR A 853 2.95 30.55 0.13
C THR A 853 2.04 29.36 -0.23
N THR A 854 1.67 29.22 -1.51
CA THR A 854 0.79 28.16 -2.02
C THR A 854 1.54 26.90 -2.46
N THR A 855 0.82 25.78 -2.59
CA THR A 855 1.32 24.50 -3.16
C THR A 855 1.87 24.63 -4.59
N THR A 856 1.46 25.69 -5.30
CA THR A 856 1.76 25.97 -6.71
C THR A 856 2.94 26.90 -6.94
N ASP A 857 3.48 27.52 -5.88
CA ASP A 857 4.65 28.39 -5.99
C ASP A 857 5.90 27.56 -6.36
N PRO A 858 6.59 27.81 -7.48
CA PRO A 858 7.79 27.08 -7.86
C PRO A 858 9.01 27.45 -6.98
N THR A 859 8.94 28.53 -6.20
CA THR A 859 10.04 29.11 -5.42
C THR A 859 10.11 28.65 -3.96
N VAL A 860 9.21 27.75 -3.52
CA VAL A 860 9.18 27.20 -2.15
C VAL A 860 10.57 26.76 -1.71
N THR A 861 11.01 27.27 -0.56
CA THR A 861 12.30 26.98 0.07
C THR A 861 12.17 26.11 1.32
N ARG A 862 10.98 26.01 1.91
CA ARG A 862 10.72 25.19 3.11
C ARG A 862 9.31 24.62 3.12
N TYR A 863 9.18 23.39 3.61
CA TYR A 863 7.91 22.73 3.93
C TYR A 863 7.84 22.46 5.44
N LEU A 864 6.67 22.67 6.04
CA LEU A 864 6.33 22.18 7.38
C LEU A 864 5.16 21.21 7.24
N ASP A 865 5.34 19.95 7.61
CA ASP A 865 4.26 18.97 7.71
C ASP A 865 3.82 18.86 9.18
N SER A 866 2.53 19.14 9.43
CA SER A 866 1.95 19.21 10.78
C SER A 866 0.92 18.10 10.97
N ILE A 867 1.29 17.03 11.69
CA ILE A 867 0.44 15.85 11.91
C ILE A 867 -0.14 15.89 13.34
N PRO A 868 -1.48 15.88 13.52
CA PRO A 868 -2.09 16.02 14.85
C PRO A 868 -1.72 14.91 15.85
N THR A 869 -1.75 13.65 15.39
CA THR A 869 -1.47 12.45 16.19
C THR A 869 -0.99 11.33 15.27
N LEU A 870 -0.01 10.54 15.73
CA LEU A 870 0.37 9.24 15.19
C LEU A 870 0.36 8.20 16.33
N THR A 871 -0.48 7.18 16.25
CA THR A 871 -0.59 6.16 17.30
C THR A 871 0.56 5.13 17.18
N PRO A 872 0.84 4.34 18.24
CA PRO A 872 1.96 3.40 18.21
C PRO A 872 1.85 2.36 17.08
N GLY A 873 2.99 1.98 16.51
CA GLY A 873 3.11 1.10 15.35
C GLY A 873 2.75 1.74 14.01
N GLN A 874 2.09 2.90 13.98
CA GLN A 874 1.76 3.58 12.73
C GLN A 874 3.00 4.22 12.10
N THR A 875 3.06 4.14 10.77
CA THR A 875 4.04 4.85 9.93
C THR A 875 3.28 5.81 9.04
N GLY A 876 3.66 7.08 9.03
CA GLY A 876 3.24 7.99 7.97
C GLY A 876 4.39 8.28 7.02
N TYR A 877 4.05 8.80 5.84
CA TYR A 877 5.01 9.19 4.82
C TYR A 877 4.81 10.64 4.43
N PHE A 878 5.85 11.46 4.54
CA PHE A 878 5.90 12.77 3.92
C PHE A 878 6.73 12.70 2.65
N LYS A 879 6.09 12.93 1.50
CA LYS A 879 6.73 12.90 0.18
C LYS A 879 6.65 14.27 -0.48
N PHE A 880 7.70 14.68 -1.18
CA PHE A 880 7.67 15.87 -2.05
C PHE A 880 8.68 15.76 -3.19
N GLN A 881 8.41 16.48 -4.29
CA GLN A 881 9.24 16.46 -5.49
C GLN A 881 9.90 17.81 -5.74
N ARG A 882 11.18 17.77 -6.13
CA ARG A 882 12.00 18.92 -6.50
C ARG A 882 12.58 18.71 -7.89
N GLN A 883 12.21 19.56 -8.85
CA GLN A 883 12.76 19.49 -10.21
C GLN A 883 14.09 20.23 -10.28
N VAL A 884 15.14 19.61 -10.82
CA VAL A 884 16.43 20.27 -11.06
C VAL A 884 16.22 21.38 -12.10
N LYS A 885 16.64 22.61 -11.77
CA LYS A 885 16.47 23.82 -12.61
C LYS A 885 17.18 23.69 -13.95
#